data_AF-A0A7W0CI68-F1
#
_entry.id   AF-A0A7W0CI68-F1
#
_cell.length_a   1.000
_cell.length_b   1.000
_cell.length_c   1.000
_cell.angle_alpha   90.00
_cell.angle_beta   90.00
_cell.angle_gamma   90.00
#
_symmetry.space_group_name_H-M   'P 1'
#
loop_
_entity.id
_entity.type
_entity.pdbx_description
1 polymer ?
#
loop_
_entity_poly.entity_id
_entity_poly.type
_entity_poly.pdbx_seq_one_letter_code
_entity_poly.pdbx_strand_id
1 'polypeptide(L)'
;MRPFELPDFYRPWPPRVNPHVEAARAHARTWAAELGLIDAAVWDAATMDSIDLALFAAYCFPDADQGSLELITDWYVWGFFFDDWFLEHYKQHGDVEGAQAWIAKARAFMPLDLGRAVPEPEDPVQAALADLWARTAPGTGDDWRRRFADETFAQLGDAFWELENLRAGRVPNPIDYLERKRGLSAGRWVSTLVEQVDRLHLAPETVSSRPFRVLRDTFTDAQVLLNDVFSYQREVEEEGEVHNFVLVLQDFLGLTPQEAADTANDLLTSRLLQFESTLLTEVPELAEREQVARLACRLQDINAGSHEWHLRSSRYMNEGTRGADPYVPIWRYPTGLGTSAARLWAGHRPLDHRPLDHRPLDHRPPEVTFQARTSPHASAARNAAAAWARQVGLPPNPDAVQRTASCLPDAPRERLELVAQWQVLLAELNTHLNGYKSRHDLTGGRLFLERLPRFLDPDPPAPVNPFERALADLWPRTAFAARDHVAGHFADLVAARGWELANSVRQRVPDAVDYLVVRRGEGTGMLLDLLQYGMALPQDERPGGDLADCFADAVTSQRDLAAFHRADHNNGVLAVQRLLECEPTGAAAIVGDLRAARLAQFDRLAPGSPRYATAMLAWLAGEQSWSRAPRLPAGPTGLGTRGVKAWL
;
A
#
# COMPACT_ATOMS: atom_id res chain seq x y z
N MET A 1 -9.48 31.09 -13.16
CA MET A 1 -8.01 31.14 -13.26
C MET A 1 -7.54 29.76 -12.83
N ARG A 2 -6.62 29.10 -13.54
CA ARG A 2 -6.24 27.73 -13.17
C ARG A 2 -5.59 27.71 -11.77
N PRO A 3 -5.87 26.69 -10.93
CA PRO A 3 -5.35 26.63 -9.56
C PRO A 3 -3.83 26.48 -9.51
N PHE A 4 -3.24 25.83 -10.51
CA PHE A 4 -1.81 25.65 -10.71
C PHE A 4 -1.48 25.38 -12.18
N GLU A 5 -0.20 25.46 -12.53
CA GLU A 5 0.32 24.95 -13.80
C GLU A 5 0.66 23.47 -13.65
N LEU A 6 0.30 22.68 -14.68
CA LEU A 6 0.58 21.23 -14.66
C LEU A 6 2.09 20.97 -14.53
N PRO A 7 2.50 20.07 -13.62
CA PRO A 7 3.91 19.76 -13.41
C PRO A 7 4.51 19.03 -14.63
N ASP A 8 5.85 19.01 -14.71
CA ASP A 8 6.54 18.17 -15.69
C ASP A 8 6.59 16.72 -15.19
N PHE A 9 5.72 15.89 -15.77
CA PHE A 9 5.53 14.49 -15.40
C PHE A 9 6.68 13.60 -15.90
N TYR A 10 7.17 12.70 -15.03
CA TYR A 10 8.03 11.60 -15.46
C TYR A 10 7.27 10.65 -16.38
N ARG A 11 7.78 10.48 -17.60
CA ARG A 11 7.17 9.70 -18.66
C ARG A 11 8.19 8.68 -19.20
N PRO A 12 8.25 7.47 -18.61
CA PRO A 12 9.24 6.46 -19.03
C PRO A 12 8.88 5.72 -20.32
N TRP A 13 7.59 5.55 -20.59
CA TRP A 13 7.12 4.71 -21.71
C TRP A 13 6.37 5.53 -22.75
N PRO A 14 6.75 5.44 -24.04
CA PRO A 14 6.05 6.17 -25.08
C PRO A 14 4.66 5.56 -25.31
N PRO A 15 3.61 6.39 -25.39
CA PRO A 15 2.25 5.93 -25.64
C PRO A 15 2.10 5.43 -27.08
N ARG A 16 1.13 4.55 -27.28
CA ARG A 16 0.78 3.95 -28.57
C ARG A 16 -0.74 3.95 -28.68
N VAL A 17 -1.28 4.09 -29.88
CA VAL A 17 -2.74 4.10 -30.10
C VAL A 17 -3.14 2.87 -30.91
N ASN A 18 -4.21 2.21 -30.49
CA ASN A 18 -4.77 1.06 -31.19
C ASN A 18 -5.40 1.50 -32.53
N PRO A 19 -5.10 0.81 -33.65
CA PRO A 19 -5.67 1.14 -34.97
C PRO A 19 -7.20 0.95 -35.05
N HIS A 20 -7.82 0.23 -34.13
CA HIS A 20 -9.26 -0.06 -34.11
C HIS A 20 -10.11 1.00 -33.38
N VAL A 21 -9.54 2.15 -32.99
CA VAL A 21 -10.23 3.19 -32.19
C VAL A 21 -11.54 3.69 -32.82
N GLU A 22 -11.62 3.86 -34.14
CA GLU A 22 -12.88 4.29 -34.79
C GLU A 22 -13.98 3.23 -34.71
N ALA A 23 -13.60 1.96 -34.82
CA ALA A 23 -14.56 0.87 -34.66
C ALA A 23 -15.08 0.82 -33.23
N ALA A 24 -14.18 0.96 -32.24
CA ALA A 24 -14.55 1.02 -30.83
C ALA A 24 -15.46 2.23 -30.51
N ARG A 25 -15.21 3.42 -31.09
CA ARG A 25 -16.10 4.59 -30.94
C ARG A 25 -17.51 4.32 -31.46
N ALA A 26 -17.60 3.76 -32.67
CA ALA A 26 -18.89 3.46 -33.30
C ALA A 26 -19.67 2.38 -32.53
N HIS A 27 -18.97 1.32 -32.10
CA HIS A 27 -19.53 0.25 -31.26
C HIS A 27 -20.03 0.81 -29.92
N ALA A 28 -19.19 1.51 -29.17
CA ALA A 28 -19.51 2.00 -27.84
C ALA A 28 -20.71 2.96 -27.86
N ARG A 29 -20.82 3.84 -28.87
CA ARG A 29 -21.99 4.72 -29.00
C ARG A 29 -23.28 3.93 -29.20
N THR A 30 -23.23 2.90 -30.05
CA THR A 30 -24.40 2.06 -30.33
C THR A 30 -24.81 1.29 -29.08
N TRP A 31 -23.85 0.63 -28.43
CA TRP A 31 -24.04 -0.13 -27.20
C TRP A 31 -24.58 0.75 -26.06
N ALA A 32 -24.02 1.95 -25.86
CA ALA A 32 -24.47 2.89 -24.83
C ALA A 32 -25.89 3.41 -25.09
N ALA A 33 -26.28 3.61 -26.36
CA ALA A 33 -27.63 3.99 -26.72
C ALA A 33 -28.64 2.86 -26.46
N GLU A 34 -28.30 1.63 -26.87
CA GLU A 34 -29.17 0.45 -26.70
C GLU A 34 -29.47 0.13 -25.23
N LEU A 35 -28.49 0.39 -24.36
CA LEU A 35 -28.63 0.18 -22.91
C LEU A 35 -29.09 1.42 -22.14
N GLY A 36 -29.33 2.53 -22.85
CA GLY A 36 -29.88 3.76 -22.28
C GLY A 36 -28.89 4.62 -21.49
N LEU A 37 -27.58 4.40 -21.59
CA LEU A 37 -26.56 5.19 -20.87
C LEU A 37 -26.50 6.65 -21.35
N ILE A 38 -26.79 6.93 -22.61
CA ILE A 38 -26.77 8.30 -23.18
C ILE A 38 -28.16 8.94 -23.31
N ASP A 39 -29.21 8.25 -22.86
CA ASP A 39 -30.59 8.75 -22.80
C ASP A 39 -31.09 8.90 -21.35
N ALA A 40 -30.28 8.53 -20.36
CA ALA A 40 -30.61 8.47 -18.93
C ALA A 40 -30.44 9.79 -18.15
N ALA A 41 -30.49 10.94 -18.84
CA ALA A 41 -30.31 12.30 -18.31
C ALA A 41 -28.90 12.67 -17.83
N VAL A 42 -28.07 11.72 -17.36
CA VAL A 42 -26.71 11.99 -16.86
C VAL A 42 -25.75 12.37 -17.99
N TRP A 43 -25.70 11.55 -19.04
CA TRP A 43 -24.91 11.80 -20.26
C TRP A 43 -25.82 11.93 -21.46
N ASP A 44 -25.40 12.75 -22.42
CA ASP A 44 -25.88 12.72 -23.79
C ASP A 44 -24.77 12.24 -24.75
N ALA A 45 -25.11 12.03 -26.02
CA ALA A 45 -24.15 11.58 -27.03
C ALA A 45 -22.96 12.54 -27.18
N ALA A 46 -23.18 13.86 -27.03
CA ALA A 46 -22.12 14.85 -27.14
C ALA A 46 -21.14 14.78 -25.96
N THR A 47 -21.66 14.55 -24.76
CA THR A 47 -20.87 14.34 -23.54
C THR A 47 -20.01 13.10 -23.70
N MET A 48 -20.60 11.97 -24.08
CA MET A 48 -19.86 10.72 -24.32
C MET A 48 -18.74 10.91 -25.36
N ASP A 49 -19.05 11.55 -26.49
CA ASP A 49 -18.07 11.84 -27.54
C ASP A 49 -16.92 12.73 -27.05
N SER A 50 -17.23 13.70 -26.19
CA SER A 50 -16.24 14.63 -25.66
C SER A 50 -15.32 14.01 -24.60
N ILE A 51 -15.77 12.98 -23.89
CA ILE A 51 -14.97 12.23 -22.91
C ILE A 51 -14.06 11.24 -23.67
N ASP A 52 -14.58 10.64 -24.75
CA ASP A 52 -13.86 9.75 -25.68
C ASP A 52 -13.14 8.57 -24.98
N LEU A 53 -13.93 7.73 -24.32
CA LEU A 53 -13.43 6.54 -23.62
C LEU A 53 -12.92 5.43 -24.56
N ALA A 54 -13.32 5.47 -25.83
CA ALA A 54 -12.74 4.61 -26.86
C ALA A 54 -11.28 5.01 -27.17
N LEU A 55 -10.98 6.32 -27.23
CA LEU A 55 -9.59 6.78 -27.34
C LEU A 55 -8.77 6.42 -26.10
N PHE A 56 -9.37 6.53 -24.91
CA PHE A 56 -8.72 6.08 -23.68
C PHE A 56 -8.36 4.58 -23.75
N ALA A 57 -9.34 3.73 -24.07
CA ALA A 57 -9.12 2.30 -24.25
C ALA A 57 -8.06 2.00 -25.32
N ALA A 58 -8.09 2.71 -26.44
CA ALA A 58 -7.16 2.53 -27.55
C ALA A 58 -5.71 2.88 -27.17
N TYR A 59 -5.52 3.89 -26.32
CA TYR A 59 -4.21 4.23 -25.77
C TYR A 59 -3.72 3.20 -24.74
N CYS A 60 -4.62 2.69 -23.91
CA CYS A 60 -4.33 1.73 -22.85
C CYS A 60 -4.04 0.32 -23.39
N PHE A 61 -4.68 -0.06 -24.50
CA PHE A 61 -4.60 -1.39 -25.09
C PHE A 61 -4.21 -1.31 -26.58
N PRO A 62 -2.98 -0.85 -26.90
CA PRO A 62 -2.56 -0.57 -28.27
C PRO A 62 -2.49 -1.81 -29.18
N ASP A 63 -2.42 -3.01 -28.59
CA ASP A 63 -2.29 -4.29 -29.30
C ASP A 63 -3.54 -5.17 -29.21
N ALA A 64 -4.60 -4.72 -28.54
CA ALA A 64 -5.84 -5.49 -28.46
C ALA A 64 -6.46 -5.65 -29.85
N ASP A 65 -7.01 -6.83 -30.13
CA ASP A 65 -7.87 -7.00 -31.29
C ASP A 65 -9.14 -6.15 -31.14
N GLN A 66 -9.84 -5.92 -32.25
CA GLN A 66 -11.02 -5.08 -32.27
C GLN A 66 -12.08 -5.48 -31.23
N GLY A 67 -12.40 -6.77 -31.10
CA GLY A 67 -13.45 -7.23 -30.18
C GLY A 67 -13.05 -7.07 -28.71
N SER A 68 -11.78 -7.30 -28.40
CA SER A 68 -11.22 -7.01 -27.07
C SER A 68 -11.26 -5.51 -26.77
N LEU A 69 -10.90 -4.65 -27.73
CA LEU A 69 -10.93 -3.20 -27.55
C LEU A 69 -12.36 -2.67 -27.34
N GLU A 70 -13.32 -3.17 -28.10
CA GLU A 70 -14.75 -2.86 -27.94
C GLU A 70 -15.24 -3.23 -26.53
N LEU A 71 -14.96 -4.45 -26.05
CA LEU A 71 -15.33 -4.87 -24.70
C LEU A 71 -14.70 -4.00 -23.60
N ILE A 72 -13.42 -3.67 -23.73
CA ILE A 72 -12.71 -2.82 -22.75
C ILE A 72 -13.29 -1.41 -22.76
N THR A 73 -13.62 -0.88 -23.94
CA THR A 73 -14.27 0.42 -24.08
C THR A 73 -15.60 0.43 -23.35
N ASP A 74 -16.44 -0.59 -23.54
CA ASP A 74 -17.73 -0.72 -22.87
C ASP A 74 -17.58 -0.77 -21.34
N TRP A 75 -16.58 -1.50 -20.83
CA TRP A 75 -16.24 -1.52 -19.40
C TRP A 75 -15.81 -0.15 -18.86
N TYR A 76 -15.00 0.60 -19.59
CA TYR A 76 -14.63 1.96 -19.20
C TYR A 76 -15.83 2.92 -19.26
N VAL A 77 -16.67 2.83 -20.30
CA VAL A 77 -17.93 3.59 -20.40
C VAL A 77 -18.79 3.33 -19.18
N TRP A 78 -19.00 2.06 -18.81
CA TRP A 78 -19.76 1.69 -17.63
C TRP A 78 -19.18 2.27 -16.34
N GLY A 79 -17.86 2.16 -16.14
CA GLY A 79 -17.20 2.65 -14.92
C GLY A 79 -17.29 4.17 -14.73
N PHE A 80 -17.05 4.95 -15.79
CA PHE A 80 -17.18 6.41 -15.74
C PHE A 80 -18.63 6.87 -15.65
N PHE A 81 -19.54 6.22 -16.38
CA PHE A 81 -20.96 6.53 -16.31
C PHE A 81 -21.52 6.25 -14.92
N PHE A 82 -21.12 5.12 -14.30
CA PHE A 82 -21.53 4.78 -12.94
C PHE A 82 -21.15 5.88 -11.95
N ASP A 83 -19.92 6.41 -12.01
CA ASP A 83 -19.47 7.45 -11.08
C ASP A 83 -20.32 8.73 -11.17
N ASP A 84 -20.55 9.22 -12.40
CA ASP A 84 -21.38 10.40 -12.64
C ASP A 84 -22.86 10.13 -12.27
N TRP A 85 -23.39 8.95 -12.61
CA TRP A 85 -24.75 8.53 -12.27
C TRP A 85 -24.96 8.42 -10.75
N PHE A 86 -23.99 7.83 -10.04
CA PHE A 86 -24.03 7.66 -8.59
C PHE A 86 -23.89 9.00 -7.86
N LEU A 87 -23.10 9.92 -8.39
CA LEU A 87 -23.00 11.29 -7.90
C LEU A 87 -24.37 11.99 -7.92
N GLU A 88 -25.04 11.97 -9.07
CA GLU A 88 -26.35 12.62 -9.26
C GLU A 88 -27.46 11.95 -8.43
N HIS A 89 -27.52 10.61 -8.42
CA HIS A 89 -28.62 9.89 -7.77
C HIS A 89 -28.47 9.82 -6.24
N TYR A 90 -27.25 9.70 -5.72
CA TYR A 90 -27.02 9.43 -4.28
C TYR A 90 -26.15 10.47 -3.59
N LYS A 91 -24.95 10.80 -4.10
CA LYS A 91 -24.00 11.66 -3.36
C LYS A 91 -24.53 13.08 -3.16
N GLN A 92 -25.06 13.73 -4.20
CA GLN A 92 -25.58 15.11 -4.13
C GLN A 92 -26.75 15.25 -3.13
N HIS A 93 -27.56 14.20 -2.98
CA HIS A 93 -28.68 14.16 -2.03
C HIS A 93 -28.27 13.61 -0.65
N GLY A 94 -27.08 13.04 -0.55
CA GLY A 94 -26.61 12.32 0.62
C GLY A 94 -27.47 11.09 0.94
N ASP A 95 -27.95 10.32 -0.03
CA ASP A 95 -28.75 9.12 0.23
C ASP A 95 -27.88 7.85 0.42
N VAL A 96 -27.33 7.69 1.63
CA VAL A 96 -26.48 6.53 1.99
C VAL A 96 -27.25 5.22 1.95
N GLU A 97 -28.47 5.20 2.50
CA GLU A 97 -29.26 3.97 2.65
C GLU A 97 -29.71 3.46 1.27
N GLY A 98 -30.16 4.37 0.39
CA GLY A 98 -30.51 4.03 -0.99
C GLY A 98 -29.32 3.49 -1.78
N ALA A 99 -28.16 4.13 -1.66
CA ALA A 99 -26.92 3.65 -2.28
C ALA A 99 -26.53 2.25 -1.79
N GLN A 100 -26.60 1.97 -0.48
CA GLN A 100 -26.30 0.64 0.08
C GLN A 100 -27.24 -0.43 -0.45
N ALA A 101 -28.53 -0.12 -0.49
CA ALA A 101 -29.54 -1.03 -1.03
C ALA A 101 -29.31 -1.32 -2.51
N TRP A 102 -28.98 -0.30 -3.31
CA TRP A 102 -28.69 -0.46 -4.73
C TRP A 102 -27.45 -1.32 -4.99
N ILE A 103 -26.32 -1.05 -4.32
CA ILE A 103 -25.08 -1.84 -4.47
C ILE A 103 -25.31 -3.30 -4.05
N ALA A 104 -26.09 -3.54 -2.99
CA ALA A 104 -26.44 -4.89 -2.57
C ALA A 104 -27.21 -5.66 -3.64
N LYS A 105 -28.11 -5.00 -4.37
CA LYS A 105 -28.81 -5.58 -5.53
C LYS A 105 -27.87 -5.78 -6.73
N ALA A 106 -27.01 -4.81 -7.02
CA ALA A 106 -26.10 -4.83 -8.16
C ALA A 106 -25.18 -6.07 -8.18
N ARG A 107 -24.85 -6.63 -7.01
CA ARG A 107 -24.12 -7.91 -6.87
C ARG A 107 -24.75 -9.10 -7.58
N ALA A 108 -26.07 -9.09 -7.77
CA ALA A 108 -26.77 -10.18 -8.46
C ALA A 108 -26.47 -10.22 -9.97
N PHE A 109 -25.93 -9.15 -10.55
CA PHE A 109 -25.59 -9.05 -11.98
C PHE A 109 -24.18 -9.56 -12.31
N MET A 110 -23.39 -9.94 -11.30
CA MET A 110 -22.10 -10.63 -11.47
C MET A 110 -22.07 -11.99 -10.75
N PRO A 111 -22.94 -12.96 -11.11
CA PRO A 111 -22.96 -14.26 -10.44
C PRO A 111 -21.65 -15.03 -10.69
N LEU A 112 -21.07 -15.58 -9.60
CA LEU A 112 -19.89 -16.45 -9.69
C LEU A 112 -20.22 -17.80 -10.34
N ASP A 113 -21.43 -18.31 -10.07
CA ASP A 113 -22.02 -19.44 -10.79
C ASP A 113 -22.70 -18.92 -12.06
N LEU A 114 -22.07 -19.15 -13.22
CA LEU A 114 -22.57 -18.68 -14.51
C LEU A 114 -23.87 -19.35 -14.95
N GLY A 115 -24.32 -20.43 -14.28
CA GLY A 115 -25.64 -21.03 -14.49
C GLY A 115 -26.77 -20.33 -13.75
N ARG A 116 -26.47 -19.39 -12.84
CA ARG A 116 -27.47 -18.66 -12.07
C ARG A 116 -28.16 -17.61 -12.93
N ALA A 117 -29.49 -17.55 -12.84
CA ALA A 117 -30.26 -16.51 -13.50
C ALA A 117 -29.92 -15.12 -12.95
N VAL A 118 -29.63 -14.19 -13.86
CA VAL A 118 -29.47 -12.76 -13.58
C VAL A 118 -30.88 -12.14 -13.50
N PRO A 119 -31.17 -11.30 -12.48
CA PRO A 119 -32.47 -10.63 -12.37
C PRO A 119 -32.69 -9.61 -13.50
N GLU A 120 -33.94 -9.18 -13.70
CA GLU A 120 -34.25 -8.11 -14.65
C GLU A 120 -33.65 -6.78 -14.14
N PRO A 121 -32.88 -6.04 -14.98
CA PRO A 121 -32.34 -4.74 -14.61
C PRO A 121 -33.43 -3.71 -14.29
N GLU A 122 -33.24 -2.94 -13.22
CA GLU A 122 -34.12 -1.83 -12.84
C GLU A 122 -33.66 -0.48 -13.43
N ASP A 123 -32.42 -0.40 -13.91
CA ASP A 123 -31.77 0.82 -14.41
C ASP A 123 -30.68 0.51 -15.47
N PRO A 124 -30.21 1.54 -16.21
CA PRO A 124 -29.18 1.39 -17.25
C PRO A 124 -27.85 0.83 -16.75
N VAL A 125 -27.44 1.15 -15.52
CA VAL A 125 -26.16 0.70 -14.95
C VAL A 125 -26.20 -0.80 -14.69
N GLN A 126 -27.32 -1.31 -14.15
CA GLN A 126 -27.56 -2.74 -13.97
C GLN A 126 -27.64 -3.48 -15.32
N ALA A 127 -28.30 -2.89 -16.32
CA ALA A 127 -28.42 -3.48 -17.65
C ALA A 127 -27.06 -3.65 -18.33
N ALA A 128 -26.23 -2.61 -18.28
CA ALA A 128 -24.86 -2.65 -18.77
C ALA A 128 -23.97 -3.63 -18.00
N LEU A 129 -24.10 -3.70 -16.67
CA LEU A 129 -23.33 -4.66 -15.88
C LEU A 129 -23.67 -6.11 -16.24
N ALA A 130 -24.96 -6.40 -16.50
CA ALA A 130 -25.43 -7.71 -16.92
C ALA A 130 -24.80 -8.14 -18.26
N ASP A 131 -24.83 -7.25 -19.27
CA ASP A 131 -24.23 -7.50 -20.59
C ASP A 131 -22.72 -7.70 -20.49
N LEU A 132 -22.03 -6.80 -19.80
CA LEU A 132 -20.58 -6.85 -19.61
C LEU A 132 -20.14 -8.13 -18.92
N TRP A 133 -20.84 -8.55 -17.86
CA TRP A 133 -20.50 -9.79 -17.17
C TRP A 133 -20.73 -11.02 -18.05
N ALA A 134 -21.84 -11.05 -18.81
CA ALA A 134 -22.13 -12.14 -19.74
C ALA A 134 -21.07 -12.28 -20.84
N ARG A 135 -20.46 -11.18 -21.30
CA ARG A 135 -19.39 -11.17 -22.30
C ARG A 135 -18.00 -11.45 -21.71
N THR A 136 -17.79 -11.17 -20.43
CA THR A 136 -16.44 -11.20 -19.80
C THR A 136 -16.18 -12.47 -19.00
N ALA A 137 -17.16 -12.93 -18.22
CA ALA A 137 -16.98 -14.01 -17.26
C ALA A 137 -16.80 -15.42 -17.88
N PRO A 138 -17.43 -15.77 -19.02
CA PRO A 138 -17.20 -17.07 -19.63
C PRO A 138 -15.73 -17.33 -19.98
N GLY A 139 -15.24 -18.55 -19.72
CA GLY A 139 -13.86 -18.95 -19.99
C GLY A 139 -12.83 -18.56 -18.92
N THR A 140 -13.23 -17.83 -17.88
CA THR A 140 -12.37 -17.49 -16.74
C THR A 140 -12.38 -18.56 -15.64
N GLY A 141 -11.40 -18.51 -14.73
CA GLY A 141 -11.39 -19.35 -13.52
C GLY A 141 -12.24 -18.76 -12.39
N ASP A 142 -12.68 -19.60 -11.44
CA ASP A 142 -13.47 -19.17 -10.27
C ASP A 142 -12.75 -18.13 -9.42
N ASP A 143 -11.43 -18.26 -9.27
CA ASP A 143 -10.60 -17.29 -8.55
C ASP A 143 -10.65 -15.90 -9.21
N TRP A 144 -10.42 -15.86 -10.52
CA TRP A 144 -10.47 -14.62 -11.29
C TRP A 144 -11.85 -13.96 -11.18
N ARG A 145 -12.94 -14.73 -11.35
CA ARG A 145 -14.32 -14.19 -11.23
C ARG A 145 -14.58 -13.58 -9.87
N ARG A 146 -14.14 -14.26 -8.80
CA ARG A 146 -14.28 -13.77 -7.44
C ARG A 146 -13.51 -12.47 -7.25
N ARG A 147 -12.22 -12.43 -7.63
CA ARG A 147 -11.39 -11.22 -7.52
C ARG A 147 -11.99 -10.05 -8.29
N PHE A 148 -12.36 -10.25 -9.55
CA PHE A 148 -12.89 -9.18 -10.38
C PHE A 148 -14.25 -8.66 -9.87
N ALA A 149 -15.14 -9.54 -9.41
CA ALA A 149 -16.39 -9.12 -8.78
C ALA A 149 -16.14 -8.37 -7.46
N ASP A 150 -15.27 -8.90 -6.59
CA ASP A 150 -14.92 -8.25 -5.33
C ASP A 150 -14.31 -6.87 -5.54
N GLU A 151 -13.40 -6.73 -6.52
CA GLU A 151 -12.77 -5.44 -6.90
C GLU A 151 -13.79 -4.47 -7.51
N THR A 152 -14.71 -4.95 -8.35
CA THR A 152 -15.80 -4.12 -8.91
C THR A 152 -16.64 -3.55 -7.78
N PHE A 153 -17.13 -4.37 -6.85
CA PHE A 153 -17.99 -3.89 -5.77
C PHE A 153 -17.23 -3.19 -4.64
N ALA A 154 -15.92 -3.40 -4.50
CA ALA A 154 -15.08 -2.57 -3.66
C ALA A 154 -15.04 -1.14 -4.21
N GLN A 155 -14.86 -0.98 -5.53
CA GLN A 155 -14.91 0.33 -6.17
C GLN A 155 -16.28 1.01 -6.02
N LEU A 156 -17.39 0.29 -6.18
CA LEU A 156 -18.72 0.88 -5.94
C LEU A 156 -18.92 1.28 -4.46
N GLY A 157 -18.27 0.56 -3.54
CA GLY A 157 -18.31 0.83 -2.11
C GLY A 157 -17.51 2.06 -1.65
N ASP A 158 -16.59 2.59 -2.47
CA ASP A 158 -15.79 3.80 -2.15
C ASP A 158 -16.69 4.95 -1.73
N ALA A 159 -17.80 5.09 -2.45
CA ALA A 159 -18.69 6.21 -2.31
C ALA A 159 -19.26 6.39 -0.90
N PHE A 160 -19.29 5.35 -0.05
CA PHE A 160 -19.69 5.49 1.35
C PHE A 160 -18.63 6.15 2.22
N TRP A 161 -17.37 5.71 2.07
CA TRP A 161 -16.25 6.33 2.78
C TRP A 161 -16.11 7.79 2.35
N GLU A 162 -16.26 8.04 1.05
CA GLU A 162 -16.21 9.39 0.51
C GLU A 162 -17.34 10.26 1.04
N LEU A 163 -18.58 9.77 1.02
CA LEU A 163 -19.74 10.50 1.50
C LEU A 163 -19.68 10.81 3.00
N GLU A 164 -19.11 9.90 3.81
CA GLU A 164 -18.87 10.16 5.23
C GLU A 164 -17.86 11.29 5.47
N ASN A 165 -16.77 11.33 4.71
CA ASN A 165 -15.77 12.39 4.78
C ASN A 165 -16.34 13.73 4.29
N LEU A 166 -17.07 13.72 3.17
CA LEU A 166 -17.75 14.89 2.62
C LEU A 166 -18.74 15.49 3.63
N ARG A 167 -19.62 14.68 4.21
CA ARG A 167 -20.57 15.12 5.24
C ARG A 167 -19.89 15.68 6.48
N ALA A 168 -18.73 15.14 6.85
CA ALA A 168 -17.96 15.60 7.99
C ALA A 168 -17.03 16.79 7.67
N GLY A 169 -16.93 17.22 6.41
CA GLY A 169 -15.96 18.22 5.96
C GLY A 169 -14.52 17.81 6.27
N ARG A 170 -14.21 16.51 6.19
CA ARG A 170 -12.96 15.93 6.68
C ARG A 170 -12.09 15.50 5.51
N VAL A 171 -10.96 16.18 5.34
CA VAL A 171 -9.90 15.75 4.43
C VAL A 171 -9.14 14.58 5.08
N PRO A 172 -8.93 13.45 4.37
CA PRO A 172 -8.15 12.32 4.89
C PRO A 172 -6.66 12.68 4.97
N ASN A 173 -5.90 12.02 5.86
CA ASN A 173 -4.45 12.16 5.84
C ASN A 173 -3.83 11.37 4.66
N PRO A 174 -2.58 11.68 4.26
CA PRO A 174 -1.97 11.06 3.08
C PRO A 174 -1.90 9.52 3.09
N ILE A 175 -1.72 8.90 4.26
CA ILE A 175 -1.63 7.44 4.40
C ILE A 175 -3.00 6.80 4.17
N ASP A 176 -4.03 7.29 4.87
CA ASP A 176 -5.40 6.80 4.72
C ASP A 176 -5.90 6.96 3.28
N TYR A 177 -5.59 8.10 2.64
CA TYR A 177 -6.02 8.39 1.27
C TYR A 177 -5.52 7.33 0.29
N LEU A 178 -4.20 7.10 0.23
CA LEU A 178 -3.62 6.14 -0.71
C LEU A 178 -4.06 4.70 -0.43
N GLU A 179 -4.19 4.32 0.84
CA GLU A 179 -4.67 2.98 1.21
C GLU A 179 -6.08 2.72 0.76
N ARG A 180 -6.98 3.67 1.00
CA ARG A 180 -8.37 3.58 0.59
C ARG A 180 -8.44 3.54 -0.93
N LYS A 181 -7.77 4.47 -1.62
CA LYS A 181 -7.76 4.50 -3.09
C LYS A 181 -7.13 3.24 -3.72
N ARG A 182 -6.18 2.55 -3.09
CA ARG A 182 -5.70 1.25 -3.59
C ARG A 182 -6.76 0.16 -3.60
N GLY A 183 -7.62 0.12 -2.59
CA GLY A 183 -8.68 -0.88 -2.49
C GLY A 183 -9.93 -0.51 -3.29
N LEU A 184 -10.13 0.78 -3.53
CA LEU A 184 -11.40 1.35 -3.98
C LEU A 184 -11.32 2.01 -5.36
N SER A 185 -10.13 2.29 -5.90
CA SER A 185 -10.00 2.78 -7.27
C SER A 185 -9.97 1.66 -8.30
N ALA A 186 -10.18 2.04 -9.55
CA ALA A 186 -10.18 1.14 -10.70
C ALA A 186 -8.83 0.44 -10.96
N GLY A 187 -7.71 0.82 -10.32
CA GLY A 187 -6.38 0.29 -10.64
C GLY A 187 -6.28 -1.23 -10.48
N ARG A 188 -6.88 -1.81 -9.42
CA ARG A 188 -6.92 -3.27 -9.22
C ARG A 188 -7.82 -3.96 -10.24
N TRP A 189 -9.02 -3.40 -10.43
CA TRP A 189 -10.00 -3.86 -11.41
C TRP A 189 -9.42 -3.89 -12.84
N VAL A 190 -8.72 -2.82 -13.27
CA VAL A 190 -8.01 -2.77 -14.56
C VAL A 190 -6.92 -3.85 -14.63
N SER A 191 -6.11 -4.00 -13.57
CA SER A 191 -5.06 -5.02 -13.55
C SER A 191 -5.61 -6.44 -13.71
N THR A 192 -6.79 -6.74 -13.17
CA THR A 192 -7.43 -8.04 -13.32
C THR A 192 -8.17 -8.18 -14.65
N LEU A 193 -8.69 -7.09 -15.23
CA LEU A 193 -9.20 -7.07 -16.60
C LEU A 193 -8.10 -7.39 -17.62
N VAL A 194 -6.88 -6.87 -17.42
CA VAL A 194 -5.71 -7.20 -18.24
C VAL A 194 -5.43 -8.70 -18.30
N GLU A 195 -5.58 -9.41 -17.17
CA GLU A 195 -5.41 -10.87 -17.13
C GLU A 195 -6.37 -11.56 -18.13
N GLN A 196 -7.62 -11.08 -18.23
CA GLN A 196 -8.60 -11.65 -19.14
C GLN A 196 -8.33 -11.27 -20.61
N VAL A 197 -8.04 -10.00 -20.87
CA VAL A 197 -7.78 -9.48 -22.24
C VAL A 197 -6.54 -10.13 -22.85
N ASP A 198 -5.44 -10.16 -22.11
CA ASP A 198 -4.16 -10.71 -22.59
C ASP A 198 -4.05 -12.24 -22.39
N ARG A 199 -5.14 -12.87 -21.91
CA ARG A 199 -5.28 -14.32 -21.62
C ARG A 199 -4.16 -14.85 -20.73
N LEU A 200 -3.93 -14.16 -19.63
CA LEU A 200 -2.96 -14.51 -18.62
C LEU A 200 -3.65 -15.32 -17.52
N HIS A 201 -3.09 -16.50 -17.24
CA HIS A 201 -3.51 -17.32 -16.11
C HIS A 201 -2.39 -17.28 -15.07
N LEU A 202 -2.65 -16.61 -13.94
CA LEU A 202 -1.73 -16.50 -12.82
C LEU A 202 -2.23 -17.38 -11.67
N ALA A 203 -1.32 -18.10 -11.03
CA ALA A 203 -1.62 -18.88 -9.85
C ALA A 203 -1.96 -17.96 -8.65
N PRO A 204 -2.87 -18.36 -7.74
CA PRO A 204 -3.20 -17.57 -6.55
C PRO A 204 -1.98 -17.20 -5.70
N GLU A 205 -0.96 -18.06 -5.66
CA GLU A 205 0.30 -17.82 -4.97
C GLU A 205 1.10 -16.68 -5.62
N THR A 206 1.10 -16.59 -6.95
CA THR A 206 1.72 -15.49 -7.70
C THR A 206 0.98 -14.18 -7.45
N VAL A 207 -0.36 -14.19 -7.52
CA VAL A 207 -1.19 -13.01 -7.27
C VAL A 207 -1.02 -12.49 -5.83
N SER A 208 -0.84 -13.40 -4.87
CA SER A 208 -0.62 -13.06 -3.46
C SER A 208 0.83 -12.67 -3.14
N SER A 209 1.77 -12.97 -4.05
CA SER A 209 3.19 -12.67 -3.87
C SER A 209 3.42 -11.16 -3.71
N ARG A 210 4.42 -10.80 -2.88
CA ARG A 210 4.79 -9.40 -2.67
C ARG A 210 5.11 -8.66 -3.98
N PRO A 211 5.95 -9.19 -4.89
CA PRO A 211 6.32 -8.44 -6.11
C PRO A 211 5.11 -8.12 -6.99
N PHE A 212 4.15 -9.06 -7.11
CA PHE A 212 2.91 -8.81 -7.86
C PHE A 212 2.05 -7.74 -7.20
N ARG A 213 1.85 -7.82 -5.87
CA ARG A 213 1.11 -6.79 -5.13
C ARG A 213 1.74 -5.41 -5.27
N VAL A 214 3.07 -5.31 -5.19
CA VAL A 214 3.80 -4.04 -5.36
C VAL A 214 3.61 -3.48 -6.77
N LEU A 215 3.69 -4.30 -7.83
CA LEU A 215 3.39 -3.85 -9.20
C LEU A 215 1.97 -3.29 -9.32
N ARG A 216 0.98 -4.00 -8.78
CA ARG A 216 -0.41 -3.58 -8.84
C ARG A 216 -0.68 -2.32 -8.03
N ASP A 217 -0.13 -2.23 -6.82
CA ASP A 217 -0.30 -1.07 -5.95
C ASP A 217 0.42 0.17 -6.52
N THR A 218 1.66 0.03 -7.04
CA THR A 218 2.37 1.14 -7.70
C THR A 218 1.67 1.62 -8.97
N PHE A 219 1.13 0.71 -9.79
CA PHE A 219 0.28 1.04 -10.93
C PHE A 219 -0.97 1.81 -10.48
N THR A 220 -1.66 1.31 -9.46
CA THR A 220 -2.88 1.95 -8.94
C THR A 220 -2.60 3.34 -8.39
N ASP A 221 -1.56 3.49 -7.58
CA ASP A 221 -1.15 4.79 -7.05
C ASP A 221 -0.83 5.77 -8.19
N ALA A 222 -0.14 5.31 -9.24
CA ALA A 222 0.20 6.16 -10.37
C ALA A 222 -1.04 6.65 -11.13
N GLN A 223 -2.03 5.79 -11.33
CA GLN A 223 -3.30 6.16 -11.96
C GLN A 223 -4.08 7.18 -11.12
N VAL A 224 -4.18 6.96 -9.81
CA VAL A 224 -4.88 7.85 -8.87
C VAL A 224 -4.20 9.21 -8.81
N LEU A 225 -2.89 9.24 -8.55
CA LEU A 225 -2.15 10.50 -8.41
C LEU A 225 -2.13 11.32 -9.69
N LEU A 226 -2.04 10.65 -10.85
CA LEU A 226 -2.15 11.31 -12.15
C LEU A 226 -3.53 11.94 -12.31
N ASN A 227 -4.60 11.18 -12.04
CA ASN A 227 -5.96 11.67 -12.14
C ASN A 227 -6.16 12.88 -11.23
N ASP A 228 -5.80 12.77 -9.95
CA ASP A 228 -5.95 13.84 -8.94
C ASP A 228 -5.34 15.17 -9.39
N VAL A 229 -4.15 15.14 -10.02
CA VAL A 229 -3.50 16.36 -10.54
C VAL A 229 -4.28 16.96 -11.71
N PHE A 230 -4.82 16.14 -12.61
CA PHE A 230 -5.57 16.61 -13.78
C PHE A 230 -7.02 16.99 -13.47
N SER A 231 -7.62 16.39 -12.45
CA SER A 231 -9.02 16.57 -12.07
C SER A 231 -9.24 17.61 -10.97
N TYR A 232 -8.18 18.04 -10.27
CA TYR A 232 -8.24 18.93 -9.12
C TYR A 232 -9.22 20.11 -9.27
N GLN A 233 -9.13 20.85 -10.38
CA GLN A 233 -9.97 22.03 -10.58
C GLN A 233 -11.46 21.67 -10.57
N ARG A 234 -11.83 20.63 -11.33
CA ARG A 234 -13.20 20.14 -11.43
C ARG A 234 -13.68 19.59 -10.08
N GLU A 235 -12.92 18.66 -9.51
CA GLU A 235 -13.31 17.96 -8.28
C GLU A 235 -13.36 18.89 -7.07
N VAL A 236 -12.31 19.67 -6.84
CA VAL A 236 -12.17 20.46 -5.60
C VAL A 236 -12.89 21.81 -5.70
N GLU A 237 -12.75 22.54 -6.82
CA GLU A 237 -13.32 23.90 -6.94
C GLU A 237 -14.78 23.90 -7.42
N GLU A 238 -15.18 22.94 -8.26
CA GLU A 238 -16.52 22.91 -8.87
C GLU A 238 -17.46 21.92 -8.16
N GLU A 239 -16.99 20.71 -7.87
CA GLU A 239 -17.79 19.64 -7.26
C GLU A 239 -17.74 19.64 -5.72
N GLY A 240 -16.72 20.27 -5.12
CA GLY A 240 -16.52 20.31 -3.66
C GLY A 240 -16.04 18.98 -3.07
N GLU A 241 -15.42 18.14 -3.89
CA GLU A 241 -14.86 16.86 -3.51
C GLU A 241 -13.65 17.04 -2.58
N VAL A 242 -13.60 16.25 -1.51
CA VAL A 242 -12.50 16.25 -0.53
C VAL A 242 -11.49 15.13 -0.76
N HIS A 243 -11.78 14.21 -1.69
CA HIS A 243 -10.94 13.07 -2.05
C HIS A 243 -10.07 13.37 -3.27
N ASN A 244 -9.11 14.28 -3.09
CA ASN A 244 -8.09 14.54 -4.10
C ASN A 244 -6.72 14.72 -3.41
N PHE A 245 -5.68 14.01 -3.86
CA PHE A 245 -4.39 14.01 -3.14
C PHE A 245 -3.72 15.39 -3.09
N VAL A 246 -3.95 16.25 -4.10
CA VAL A 246 -3.44 17.63 -4.08
C VAL A 246 -4.10 18.41 -2.93
N LEU A 247 -5.40 18.23 -2.69
CA LEU A 247 -6.07 18.83 -1.53
C LEU A 247 -5.57 18.22 -0.20
N VAL A 248 -5.38 16.90 -0.16
CA VAL A 248 -4.83 16.20 1.01
C VAL A 248 -3.47 16.75 1.41
N LEU A 249 -2.59 17.03 0.45
CA LEU A 249 -1.27 17.60 0.71
C LEU A 249 -1.35 19.09 1.12
N GLN A 250 -2.27 19.87 0.55
CA GLN A 250 -2.51 21.25 1.00
C GLN A 250 -2.95 21.30 2.47
N ASP A 251 -3.94 20.49 2.84
CA ASP A 251 -4.46 20.44 4.20
C ASP A 251 -3.43 19.91 5.19
N PHE A 252 -2.77 18.78 4.85
CA PHE A 252 -1.90 18.08 5.78
C PHE A 252 -0.52 18.73 5.97
N LEU A 253 0.07 19.26 4.90
CA LEU A 253 1.41 19.86 4.91
C LEU A 253 1.39 21.40 4.86
N GLY A 254 0.21 22.02 4.75
CA GLY A 254 0.07 23.48 4.66
C GLY A 254 0.62 24.08 3.37
N LEU A 255 0.63 23.31 2.28
CA LEU A 255 1.21 23.71 1.00
C LEU A 255 0.26 24.61 0.20
N THR A 256 0.82 25.42 -0.70
CA THR A 256 0.02 26.06 -1.75
C THR A 256 -0.48 25.02 -2.78
N PRO A 257 -1.53 25.31 -3.58
CA PRO A 257 -1.99 24.39 -4.62
C PRO A 257 -0.88 23.92 -5.58
N GLN A 258 0.02 24.83 -5.99
CA GLN A 258 1.14 24.49 -6.87
C GLN A 258 2.15 23.54 -6.19
N GLU A 259 2.56 23.86 -4.96
CA GLU A 259 3.51 23.01 -4.21
C GLU A 259 2.93 21.63 -3.92
N ALA A 260 1.63 21.54 -3.65
CA ALA A 260 0.93 20.28 -3.47
C ALA A 260 0.84 19.46 -4.77
N ALA A 261 0.56 20.11 -5.91
CA ALA A 261 0.54 19.45 -7.22
C ALA A 261 1.93 18.93 -7.62
N ASP A 262 2.98 19.73 -7.39
CA ASP A 262 4.37 19.32 -7.61
C ASP A 262 4.73 18.12 -6.70
N THR A 263 4.39 18.18 -5.41
CA THR A 263 4.64 17.09 -4.45
C THR A 263 3.87 15.80 -4.80
N ALA A 264 2.61 15.93 -5.27
CA ALA A 264 1.84 14.79 -5.78
C ALA A 264 2.52 14.16 -7.01
N ASN A 265 3.08 14.97 -7.90
CA ASN A 265 3.84 14.51 -9.05
C ASN A 265 5.18 13.84 -8.68
N ASP A 266 5.84 14.31 -7.62
CA ASP A 266 7.06 13.67 -7.10
C ASP A 266 6.75 12.29 -6.52
N LEU A 267 5.62 12.16 -5.80
CA LEU A 267 5.14 10.86 -5.35
C LEU A 267 4.79 9.96 -6.55
N LEU A 268 4.02 10.45 -7.52
CA LEU A 268 3.70 9.73 -8.76
C LEU A 268 4.97 9.20 -9.43
N THR A 269 5.99 10.05 -9.57
CA THR A 269 7.30 9.68 -10.12
C THR A 269 7.96 8.58 -9.28
N SER A 270 7.96 8.70 -7.95
CA SER A 270 8.46 7.66 -7.05
C SER A 270 7.73 6.32 -7.23
N ARG A 271 6.40 6.34 -7.42
CA ARG A 271 5.60 5.12 -7.66
C ARG A 271 5.97 4.45 -8.97
N LEU A 272 6.15 5.22 -10.04
CA LEU A 272 6.58 4.71 -11.34
C LEU A 272 8.01 4.11 -11.28
N LEU A 273 8.94 4.77 -10.59
CA LEU A 273 10.28 4.25 -10.39
C LEU A 273 10.29 2.96 -9.56
N GLN A 274 9.44 2.86 -8.53
CA GLN A 274 9.27 1.63 -7.77
C GLN A 274 8.67 0.52 -8.64
N PHE A 275 7.69 0.81 -9.49
CA PHE A 275 7.15 -0.13 -10.47
C PHE A 275 8.27 -0.69 -11.36
N GLU A 276 9.10 0.17 -11.96
CA GLU A 276 10.25 -0.22 -12.79
C GLU A 276 11.26 -1.06 -12.00
N SER A 277 11.59 -0.65 -10.77
CA SER A 277 12.51 -1.38 -9.91
C SER A 277 11.99 -2.78 -9.57
N THR A 278 10.70 -2.92 -9.23
CA THR A 278 10.10 -4.22 -8.92
C THR A 278 10.08 -5.13 -10.14
N LEU A 279 9.71 -4.57 -11.31
CA LEU A 279 9.75 -5.31 -12.59
C LEU A 279 11.16 -5.83 -12.91
N LEU A 280 12.19 -5.02 -12.70
CA LEU A 280 13.56 -5.39 -13.08
C LEU A 280 14.29 -6.25 -12.03
N THR A 281 13.93 -6.16 -10.75
CA THR A 281 14.72 -6.75 -9.67
C THR A 281 14.00 -7.79 -8.83
N GLU A 282 12.68 -7.87 -8.89
CA GLU A 282 11.88 -8.81 -8.07
C GLU A 282 11.06 -9.78 -8.94
N VAL A 283 10.44 -9.32 -10.02
CA VAL A 283 9.69 -10.20 -10.94
C VAL A 283 10.52 -11.37 -11.50
N PRO A 284 11.81 -11.20 -11.85
CA PRO A 284 12.62 -12.32 -12.35
C PRO A 284 12.78 -13.47 -11.34
N GLU A 285 12.50 -13.23 -10.05
CA GLU A 285 12.58 -14.23 -8.98
C GLU A 285 11.28 -15.06 -8.85
N LEU A 286 10.20 -14.67 -9.53
CA LEU A 286 8.92 -15.39 -9.51
C LEU A 286 8.95 -16.64 -10.42
N ALA A 287 8.16 -17.63 -10.05
CA ALA A 287 7.95 -18.83 -10.87
C ALA A 287 7.28 -18.48 -12.22
N GLU A 288 6.21 -17.67 -12.19
CA GLU A 288 5.44 -17.22 -13.36
C GLU A 288 5.93 -15.86 -13.91
N ARG A 289 7.24 -15.60 -13.84
CA ARG A 289 7.86 -14.31 -14.21
C ARG A 289 7.51 -13.82 -15.62
N GLU A 290 7.29 -14.71 -16.58
CA GLU A 290 6.99 -14.34 -17.97
C GLU A 290 5.58 -13.77 -18.10
N GLN A 291 4.59 -14.40 -17.45
CA GLN A 291 3.21 -13.94 -17.40
C GLN A 291 3.10 -12.62 -16.64
N VAL A 292 3.80 -12.51 -15.50
CA VAL A 292 3.85 -11.28 -14.70
C VAL A 292 4.54 -10.15 -15.47
N ALA A 293 5.61 -10.43 -16.21
CA ALA A 293 6.28 -9.43 -17.05
C ALA A 293 5.38 -8.96 -18.20
N ARG A 294 4.61 -9.86 -18.84
CA ARG A 294 3.63 -9.47 -19.87
C ARG A 294 2.53 -8.58 -19.30
N LEU A 295 1.99 -8.93 -18.13
CA LEU A 295 1.02 -8.08 -17.42
C LEU A 295 1.62 -6.72 -17.11
N ALA A 296 2.86 -6.68 -16.59
CA ALA A 296 3.54 -5.43 -16.26
C ALA A 296 3.74 -4.56 -17.51
N CYS A 297 4.15 -5.12 -18.66
CA CYS A 297 4.22 -4.37 -19.92
C CYS A 297 2.88 -3.76 -20.31
N ARG A 298 1.76 -4.46 -20.10
CA ARG A 298 0.44 -3.89 -20.34
C ARG A 298 0.11 -2.76 -19.37
N LEU A 299 0.45 -2.89 -18.08
CA LEU A 299 0.30 -1.81 -17.11
C LEU A 299 1.17 -0.58 -17.47
N GLN A 300 2.32 -0.77 -18.14
CA GLN A 300 3.12 0.33 -18.70
C GLN A 300 2.40 1.04 -19.85
N ASP A 301 1.82 0.28 -20.79
CA ASP A 301 0.99 0.85 -21.88
C ASP A 301 -0.19 1.64 -21.29
N ILE A 302 -0.86 1.11 -20.26
CA ILE A 302 -1.98 1.78 -19.60
C ILE A 302 -1.53 3.06 -18.91
N ASN A 303 -0.40 3.04 -18.17
CA ASN A 303 0.14 4.27 -17.58
C ASN A 303 0.46 5.35 -18.62
N ALA A 304 1.11 4.98 -19.71
CA ALA A 304 1.42 5.90 -20.80
C ALA A 304 0.14 6.40 -21.48
N GLY A 305 -0.83 5.51 -21.70
CA GLY A 305 -2.08 5.79 -22.36
C GLY A 305 -3.02 6.67 -21.56
N SER A 306 -3.17 6.40 -20.26
CA SER A 306 -3.91 7.25 -19.33
C SER A 306 -3.40 8.67 -19.35
N HIS A 307 -2.08 8.87 -19.30
CA HIS A 307 -1.52 10.22 -19.35
C HIS A 307 -1.83 10.94 -20.67
N GLU A 308 -1.67 10.28 -21.81
CA GLU A 308 -2.04 10.91 -23.09
C GLU A 308 -3.53 11.26 -23.19
N TRP A 309 -4.40 10.41 -22.67
CA TRP A 309 -5.83 10.71 -22.65
C TRP A 309 -6.16 11.88 -21.71
N HIS A 310 -5.55 11.96 -20.52
CA HIS A 310 -5.72 13.10 -19.60
C HIS A 310 -5.28 14.43 -20.21
N LEU A 311 -4.32 14.44 -21.15
CA LEU A 311 -3.91 15.64 -21.89
C LEU A 311 -4.91 16.09 -22.97
N ARG A 312 -5.91 15.28 -23.32
CA ARG A 312 -6.85 15.52 -24.43
C ARG A 312 -8.30 15.59 -24.00
N SER A 313 -8.70 14.75 -23.04
CA SER A 313 -10.08 14.61 -22.62
C SER A 313 -10.66 15.94 -22.13
N SER A 314 -11.94 16.15 -22.42
CA SER A 314 -12.66 17.35 -22.02
C SER A 314 -12.83 17.52 -20.51
N ARG A 315 -12.64 16.44 -19.73
CA ARG A 315 -12.87 16.36 -18.28
C ARG A 315 -11.83 17.09 -17.42
N TYR A 316 -10.68 17.47 -17.98
CA TYR A 316 -9.51 17.87 -17.19
C TYR A 316 -9.00 19.28 -17.53
N MET A 317 -8.20 19.84 -16.61
CA MET A 317 -7.60 21.19 -16.75
C MET A 317 -6.40 21.24 -17.72
N ASN A 318 -6.62 20.81 -18.97
CA ASN A 318 -5.59 20.57 -19.99
C ASN A 318 -5.69 21.51 -21.21
N GLU A 319 -6.25 22.72 -21.07
CA GLU A 319 -6.60 23.55 -22.24
C GLU A 319 -5.38 23.91 -23.13
N GLY A 320 -4.16 23.79 -22.60
CA GLY A 320 -2.92 23.96 -23.37
C GLY A 320 -2.60 22.83 -24.37
N THR A 321 -3.24 21.66 -24.24
CA THR A 321 -3.00 20.46 -25.08
C THR A 321 -4.26 19.91 -25.76
N ARG A 322 -5.45 20.41 -25.38
CA ARG A 322 -6.78 19.95 -25.86
C ARG A 322 -7.02 20.05 -27.38
N GLY A 323 -6.19 20.79 -28.11
CA GLY A 323 -6.26 20.94 -29.58
C GLY A 323 -5.25 20.11 -30.38
N ALA A 324 -4.46 19.25 -29.74
CA ALA A 324 -3.48 18.39 -30.42
C ALA A 324 -4.17 17.24 -31.17
N ASP A 325 -3.52 16.74 -32.23
CA ASP A 325 -4.00 15.59 -32.99
C ASP A 325 -4.15 14.36 -32.07
N PRO A 326 -5.34 13.74 -31.97
CA PRO A 326 -5.57 12.59 -31.09
C PRO A 326 -4.82 11.33 -31.50
N TYR A 327 -4.30 11.24 -32.73
CA TYR A 327 -3.53 10.09 -33.22
C TYR A 327 -2.01 10.30 -33.14
N VAL A 328 -1.57 11.51 -32.77
CA VAL A 328 -0.15 11.85 -32.59
C VAL A 328 0.12 12.06 -31.11
N PRO A 329 0.87 11.15 -30.44
CA PRO A 329 1.30 11.34 -29.06
C PRO A 329 1.99 12.69 -28.81
N ILE A 330 1.68 13.33 -27.67
CA ILE A 330 2.37 14.54 -27.19
C ILE A 330 3.61 14.08 -26.42
N TRP A 331 4.46 13.33 -27.10
CA TRP A 331 5.66 12.75 -26.54
C TRP A 331 6.87 13.66 -26.79
N ARG A 332 7.49 14.17 -25.72
CA ARG A 332 8.55 15.18 -25.81
C ARG A 332 9.94 14.61 -26.14
N TYR A 333 10.11 13.29 -26.18
CA TYR A 333 11.44 12.67 -26.30
C TYR A 333 11.64 11.88 -27.60
N PRO A 334 12.85 11.85 -28.19
CA PRO A 334 13.10 11.08 -29.42
C PRO A 334 12.83 9.57 -29.22
N THR A 335 12.12 8.94 -30.16
CA THR A 335 11.77 7.50 -30.11
C THR A 335 12.58 6.61 -31.06
N GLY A 336 13.44 7.19 -31.91
CA GLY A 336 14.22 6.46 -32.93
C GLY A 336 15.33 5.54 -32.39
N LEU A 337 15.92 4.72 -33.26
CA LEU A 337 17.08 3.88 -32.92
C LEU A 337 18.23 4.73 -32.36
N GLY A 338 18.85 4.28 -31.25
CA GLY A 338 19.97 5.00 -30.60
C GLY A 338 19.58 6.11 -29.62
N THR A 339 18.28 6.33 -29.36
CA THR A 339 17.78 7.40 -28.46
C THR A 339 17.58 6.94 -27.01
N SER A 340 17.95 5.71 -26.67
CA SER A 340 17.78 5.15 -25.31
C SER A 340 18.53 5.96 -24.24
N ALA A 341 19.71 6.50 -24.56
CA ALA A 341 20.46 7.37 -23.66
C ALA A 341 19.76 8.72 -23.38
N ALA A 342 19.08 9.28 -24.39
CA ALA A 342 18.29 10.51 -24.23
C ALA A 342 17.05 10.28 -23.34
N ARG A 343 16.48 9.06 -23.37
CA ARG A 343 15.37 8.64 -22.49
C ARG A 343 15.81 8.39 -21.04
N LEU A 344 17.02 7.84 -20.85
CA LEU A 344 17.62 7.69 -19.51
C LEU A 344 17.89 9.06 -18.85
N TRP A 345 18.34 10.05 -19.62
CA TRP A 345 18.57 11.42 -19.15
C TRP A 345 17.27 12.22 -18.96
N ALA A 346 16.25 12.00 -19.79
CA ALA A 346 14.92 12.60 -19.64
C ALA A 346 14.19 12.22 -18.34
N GLY A 347 14.54 11.07 -17.73
CA GLY A 347 14.06 10.66 -16.42
C GLY A 347 14.77 11.30 -15.24
N HIS A 348 15.87 12.02 -15.46
CA HIS A 348 16.56 12.76 -14.42
C HIS A 348 16.05 14.20 -14.40
N ARG A 349 14.89 14.43 -13.78
CA ARG A 349 14.54 15.77 -13.32
C ARG A 349 15.39 16.02 -12.06
N PRO A 350 16.35 16.97 -12.04
CA PRO A 350 16.70 17.58 -10.77
C PRO A 350 15.43 18.30 -10.29
N LEU A 351 14.83 17.82 -9.21
CA LEU A 351 13.66 18.46 -8.62
C LEU A 351 14.06 19.91 -8.29
N ASP A 352 13.37 20.87 -8.92
CA ASP A 352 13.73 22.28 -8.78
C ASP A 352 13.33 22.74 -7.38
N HIS A 353 14.34 23.09 -6.59
CA HIS A 353 14.26 23.13 -5.14
C HIS A 353 13.44 24.31 -4.62
N ARG A 354 12.48 24.00 -3.74
CA ARG A 354 12.15 24.89 -2.62
C ARG A 354 12.25 24.09 -1.33
N PRO A 355 12.99 24.55 -0.30
CA PRO A 355 12.88 23.94 1.01
C PRO A 355 11.43 24.05 1.47
N LEU A 356 10.76 22.90 1.66
CA LEU A 356 9.43 22.84 2.23
C LEU A 356 9.51 23.37 3.67
N ASP A 357 8.93 24.55 3.90
CA ASP A 357 8.74 25.10 5.24
C ASP A 357 7.53 24.41 5.88
N HIS A 358 7.70 23.12 6.23
CA HIS A 358 6.66 22.35 6.89
C HIS A 358 6.33 23.02 8.23
N ARG A 359 5.12 23.57 8.34
CA ARG A 359 4.60 24.06 9.61
C ARG A 359 4.01 22.86 10.35
N PRO A 360 4.55 22.50 11.53
CA PRO A 360 3.97 21.44 12.34
C PRO A 360 2.49 21.72 12.58
N LEU A 361 1.65 20.69 12.57
CA LEU A 361 0.22 20.85 12.87
C LEU A 361 0.03 21.63 14.19
N ASP A 362 -0.73 22.73 14.15
CA ASP A 362 -1.02 23.61 15.30
C ASP A 362 -1.63 22.85 16.49
N HIS A 363 -2.23 21.69 16.20
CA HIS A 363 -2.71 20.72 17.16
C HIS A 363 -1.84 19.48 17.10
N ARG A 364 -0.75 19.43 17.88
CA ARG A 364 -0.15 18.13 18.21
C ARG A 364 -1.22 17.27 18.88
N PRO A 365 -1.66 16.15 18.27
CA PRO A 365 -2.56 15.24 18.95
C PRO A 365 -1.86 14.68 20.19
N PRO A 366 -2.63 14.18 21.18
CA PRO A 366 -2.11 13.86 22.49
C PRO A 366 -0.85 12.99 22.39
N GLU A 367 0.23 13.39 23.09
CA GLU A 367 1.25 12.41 23.47
C GLU A 367 0.51 11.23 24.10
N VAL A 368 0.99 10.00 23.87
CA VAL A 368 0.42 8.81 24.51
C VAL A 368 0.34 9.11 26.02
N THR A 369 -0.87 9.39 26.51
CA THR A 369 -1.10 9.83 27.89
C THR A 369 -0.94 8.68 28.87
N PHE A 370 -0.77 7.46 28.34
CA PHE A 370 -0.54 6.25 29.08
C PHE A 370 0.87 6.26 29.70
N GLN A 371 0.94 6.22 31.04
CA GLN A 371 2.22 6.18 31.74
C GLN A 371 2.89 4.82 31.53
N ALA A 372 4.14 4.84 31.07
CA ALA A 372 4.96 3.65 30.97
C ALA A 372 5.19 3.04 32.36
N ARG A 373 4.96 1.73 32.47
CA ARG A 373 5.23 0.93 33.67
C ARG A 373 6.09 -0.26 33.25
N THR A 374 6.94 -0.73 34.14
CA THR A 374 7.68 -1.98 33.93
C THR A 374 6.99 -3.10 34.69
N SER A 375 6.84 -4.26 34.05
CA SER A 375 6.25 -5.44 34.68
C SER A 375 6.99 -5.82 35.98
N PRO A 376 6.27 -6.20 37.05
CA PRO A 376 6.90 -6.74 38.26
C PRO A 376 7.67 -8.06 38.00
N HIS A 377 7.41 -8.71 36.86
CA HIS A 377 8.07 -9.94 36.45
C HIS A 377 9.31 -9.71 35.56
N ALA A 378 9.74 -8.46 35.34
CA ALA A 378 10.88 -8.14 34.46
C ALA A 378 12.17 -8.90 34.80
N SER A 379 12.50 -9.02 36.09
CA SER A 379 13.69 -9.78 36.53
C SER A 379 13.57 -11.28 36.26
N ALA A 380 12.38 -11.85 36.44
CA ALA A 380 12.12 -13.26 36.13
C ALA A 380 12.23 -13.52 34.61
N ALA A 381 11.59 -12.66 33.80
CA ALA A 381 11.70 -12.69 32.34
C ALA A 381 13.14 -12.58 31.86
N ARG A 382 13.94 -11.68 32.44
CA ARG A 382 15.37 -11.52 32.12
C ARG A 382 16.17 -12.79 32.38
N ASN A 383 15.96 -13.41 33.53
CA ASN A 383 16.67 -14.64 33.90
C ASN A 383 16.24 -15.82 33.01
N ALA A 384 14.93 -15.98 32.79
CA ALA A 384 14.38 -17.03 31.94
C ALA A 384 14.87 -16.90 30.48
N ALA A 385 14.79 -15.70 29.91
CA ALA A 385 15.24 -15.44 28.54
C ALA A 385 16.76 -15.64 28.38
N ALA A 386 17.57 -15.22 29.36
CA ALA A 386 19.01 -15.44 29.32
C ALA A 386 19.41 -16.92 29.45
N ALA A 387 18.70 -17.69 30.27
CA ALA A 387 18.90 -19.14 30.39
C ALA A 387 18.51 -19.86 29.09
N TRP A 388 17.33 -19.53 28.56
CA TRP A 388 16.84 -20.07 27.30
C TRP A 388 17.77 -19.74 26.11
N ALA A 389 18.23 -18.49 25.99
CA ALA A 389 19.16 -18.08 24.93
C ALA A 389 20.43 -18.94 24.93
N ARG A 390 21.02 -19.20 26.11
CA ARG A 390 22.16 -20.11 26.26
C ARG A 390 21.86 -21.55 25.84
N GLN A 391 20.65 -22.05 26.14
CA GLN A 391 20.23 -23.41 25.78
C GLN A 391 20.13 -23.58 24.26
N VAL A 392 19.56 -22.62 23.55
CA VAL A 392 19.41 -22.69 22.08
C VAL A 392 20.68 -22.23 21.33
N GLY A 393 21.61 -21.57 22.02
CA GLY A 393 22.89 -21.08 21.48
C GLY A 393 22.81 -19.68 20.87
N LEU A 394 21.83 -18.87 21.27
CA LEU A 394 21.72 -17.45 20.95
C LEU A 394 22.40 -16.59 22.04
N PRO A 395 22.97 -15.43 21.69
CA PRO A 395 23.44 -14.48 22.70
C PRO A 395 22.24 -13.91 23.50
N PRO A 396 22.38 -13.69 24.81
CA PRO A 396 21.34 -13.06 25.61
C PRO A 396 21.21 -11.58 25.23
N ASN A 397 19.97 -11.08 25.13
CA ASN A 397 19.69 -9.68 24.81
C ASN A 397 18.88 -9.01 25.93
N PRO A 398 19.53 -8.42 26.96
CA PRO A 398 18.84 -7.83 28.10
C PRO A 398 18.00 -6.60 27.73
N ASP A 399 18.38 -5.88 26.68
CA ASP A 399 17.65 -4.71 26.19
C ASP A 399 16.31 -5.12 25.57
N ALA A 400 16.30 -6.19 24.75
CA ALA A 400 15.07 -6.76 24.20
C ALA A 400 14.11 -7.20 25.31
N VAL A 401 14.63 -7.82 26.38
CA VAL A 401 13.79 -8.25 27.52
C VAL A 401 13.27 -7.05 28.31
N GLN A 402 14.12 -6.06 28.60
CA GLN A 402 13.70 -4.86 29.33
C GLN A 402 12.63 -4.07 28.58
N ARG A 403 12.78 -3.96 27.25
CA ARG A 403 11.78 -3.37 26.36
C ARG A 403 10.47 -4.14 26.44
N THR A 404 10.51 -5.47 26.28
CA THR A 404 9.32 -6.33 26.38
C THR A 404 8.58 -6.15 27.70
N ALA A 405 9.30 -6.12 28.82
CA ALA A 405 8.72 -5.92 30.14
C ALA A 405 8.11 -4.52 30.35
N SER A 406 8.53 -3.53 29.56
CA SER A 406 7.97 -2.18 29.57
C SER A 406 6.76 -2.05 28.64
N CYS A 407 6.74 -2.80 27.54
CA CYS A 407 5.61 -2.85 26.61
C CYS A 407 4.45 -3.74 27.10
N LEU A 408 4.73 -4.71 27.98
CA LEU A 408 3.77 -5.66 28.52
C LEU A 408 3.76 -5.63 30.05
N PRO A 409 3.42 -4.47 30.68
CA PRO A 409 3.53 -4.30 32.13
C PRO A 409 2.64 -5.27 32.92
N ASP A 410 1.45 -5.58 32.41
CA ASP A 410 0.45 -6.39 33.10
C ASP A 410 0.41 -7.86 32.60
N ALA A 411 1.37 -8.27 31.77
CA ALA A 411 1.42 -9.65 31.27
C ALA A 411 1.71 -10.65 32.41
N PRO A 412 1.00 -11.80 32.46
CA PRO A 412 1.31 -12.86 33.40
C PRO A 412 2.75 -13.35 33.25
N ARG A 413 3.39 -13.71 34.36
CA ARG A 413 4.81 -14.11 34.39
C ARG A 413 5.21 -15.09 33.29
N GLU A 414 4.51 -16.21 33.17
CA GLU A 414 4.84 -17.28 32.21
C GLU A 414 4.76 -16.80 30.75
N ARG A 415 3.74 -15.98 30.44
CA ARG A 415 3.57 -15.40 29.10
C ARG A 415 4.64 -14.36 28.82
N LEU A 416 4.97 -13.51 29.80
CA LEU A 416 6.04 -12.52 29.67
C LEU A 416 7.41 -13.20 29.45
N GLU A 417 7.71 -14.28 30.17
CA GLU A 417 8.94 -15.07 29.98
C GLU A 417 9.04 -15.59 28.54
N LEU A 418 7.95 -16.12 27.97
CA LEU A 418 7.95 -16.64 26.60
C LEU A 418 8.00 -15.53 25.53
N VAL A 419 7.25 -14.43 25.69
CA VAL A 419 7.33 -13.28 24.77
C VAL A 419 8.71 -12.64 24.82
N ALA A 420 9.36 -12.58 25.98
CA ALA A 420 10.73 -12.10 26.10
C ALA A 420 11.73 -12.98 25.31
N GLN A 421 11.53 -14.31 25.29
CA GLN A 421 12.35 -15.22 24.48
C GLN A 421 12.15 -14.98 22.98
N TRP A 422 10.90 -14.79 22.53
CA TRP A 422 10.61 -14.37 21.15
C TRP A 422 11.26 -13.03 20.78
N GLN A 423 11.22 -12.04 21.67
CA GLN A 423 11.81 -10.74 21.42
C GLN A 423 13.35 -10.80 21.37
N VAL A 424 13.98 -11.71 22.15
CA VAL A 424 15.41 -12.02 21.99
C VAL A 424 15.68 -12.65 20.62
N LEU A 425 14.89 -13.65 20.19
CA LEU A 425 15.03 -14.26 18.86
C LEU A 425 14.95 -13.22 17.74
N LEU A 426 13.92 -12.36 17.75
CA LEU A 426 13.71 -11.34 16.72
C LEU A 426 14.81 -10.26 16.73
N ALA A 427 15.29 -9.86 17.90
CA ALA A 427 16.39 -8.91 18.02
C ALA A 427 17.70 -9.50 17.48
N GLU A 428 18.01 -10.75 17.83
CA GLU A 428 19.22 -11.43 17.34
C GLU A 428 19.14 -11.80 15.87
N LEU A 429 17.94 -12.04 15.32
CA LEU A 429 17.75 -12.21 13.89
C LEU A 429 18.21 -10.95 13.14
N ASN A 430 17.80 -9.77 13.62
CA ASN A 430 18.25 -8.50 13.05
C ASN A 430 19.78 -8.32 13.15
N THR A 431 20.36 -8.63 14.32
CA THR A 431 21.83 -8.59 14.51
C THR A 431 22.55 -9.54 13.55
N HIS A 432 22.03 -10.75 13.35
CA HIS A 432 22.61 -11.73 12.46
C HIS A 432 22.56 -11.28 10.99
N LEU A 433 21.42 -10.71 10.57
CA LEU A 433 21.26 -10.13 9.23
C LEU A 433 22.21 -8.95 8.97
N ASN A 434 22.55 -8.16 9.99
CA ASN A 434 23.57 -7.11 9.84
C ASN A 434 24.94 -7.66 9.45
N GLY A 435 25.26 -8.91 9.81
CA GLY A 435 26.47 -9.60 9.34
C GLY A 435 26.44 -9.90 7.85
N TYR A 436 25.28 -10.22 7.27
CA TYR A 436 25.13 -10.39 5.82
C TYR A 436 25.18 -9.03 5.10
N LYS A 437 24.52 -8.01 5.66
CA LYS A 437 24.55 -6.63 5.16
C LYS A 437 26.00 -6.11 5.06
N SER A 438 26.81 -6.29 6.09
CA SER A 438 28.20 -5.80 6.13
C SER A 438 29.14 -6.54 5.18
N ARG A 439 28.82 -7.79 4.82
CA ARG A 439 29.56 -8.58 3.82
C ARG A 439 29.04 -8.43 2.39
N HIS A 440 27.97 -7.64 2.19
CA HIS A 440 27.23 -7.56 0.93
C HIS A 440 26.76 -8.94 0.41
N ASP A 441 26.46 -9.87 1.32
CA ASP A 441 26.10 -11.25 1.00
C ASP A 441 24.57 -11.44 0.97
N LEU A 442 23.94 -11.01 -0.13
CA LEU A 442 22.50 -11.14 -0.33
C LEU A 442 22.07 -12.61 -0.46
N THR A 443 22.82 -13.41 -1.22
CA THR A 443 22.49 -14.81 -1.49
C THR A 443 22.51 -15.63 -0.21
N GLY A 444 23.56 -15.51 0.60
CA GLY A 444 23.68 -16.24 1.87
C GLY A 444 22.59 -15.84 2.87
N GLY A 445 22.26 -14.55 2.94
CA GLY A 445 21.19 -14.08 3.83
C GLY A 445 19.80 -14.53 3.40
N ARG A 446 19.52 -14.58 2.09
CA ARG A 446 18.25 -15.12 1.56
C ARG A 446 18.09 -16.61 1.85
N LEU A 447 19.13 -17.41 1.56
CA LEU A 447 19.12 -18.85 1.85
C LEU A 447 18.92 -19.14 3.35
N PHE A 448 19.48 -18.30 4.22
CA PHE A 448 19.25 -18.38 5.65
C PHE A 448 17.78 -18.08 6.01
N LEU A 449 17.20 -17.01 5.47
CA LEU A 449 15.82 -16.60 5.74
C LEU A 449 14.79 -17.62 5.23
N GLU A 450 14.96 -18.14 4.01
CA GLU A 450 14.05 -19.11 3.37
C GLU A 450 13.91 -20.42 4.16
N ARG A 451 14.89 -20.74 5.01
CA ARG A 451 14.83 -21.94 5.85
C ARG A 451 13.98 -21.76 7.10
N LEU A 452 13.83 -20.54 7.62
CA LEU A 452 13.19 -20.31 8.92
C LEU A 452 11.71 -20.74 8.95
N PRO A 453 10.87 -20.46 7.94
CA PRO A 453 9.47 -20.88 7.95
C PRO A 453 9.26 -22.41 8.02
N ARG A 454 10.24 -23.22 7.56
CA ARG A 454 10.16 -24.70 7.62
C ARG A 454 10.15 -25.26 9.04
N PHE A 455 10.53 -24.45 10.03
CA PHE A 455 10.50 -24.83 11.44
C PHE A 455 9.14 -24.61 12.11
N LEU A 456 8.16 -24.12 11.34
CA LEU A 456 6.78 -23.96 11.77
C LEU A 456 5.88 -25.14 11.35
N ASP A 457 6.38 -25.99 10.45
CA ASP A 457 5.70 -27.17 9.94
C ASP A 457 5.51 -28.23 11.05
N PRO A 458 4.51 -29.12 10.93
CA PRO A 458 4.29 -30.20 11.88
C PRO A 458 5.47 -31.18 12.02
N ASP A 459 6.26 -31.34 10.96
CA ASP A 459 7.47 -32.19 10.92
C ASP A 459 8.68 -31.37 10.42
N PRO A 460 9.26 -30.53 11.29
CA PRO A 460 10.34 -29.64 10.89
C PRO A 460 11.66 -30.42 10.71
N PRO A 461 12.55 -29.97 9.82
CA PRO A 461 13.86 -30.60 9.65
C PRO A 461 14.72 -30.47 10.93
N ALA A 462 15.76 -31.30 11.03
CA ALA A 462 16.71 -31.20 12.14
C ALA A 462 17.40 -29.81 12.16
N PRO A 463 17.38 -29.07 13.28
CA PRO A 463 17.91 -27.71 13.34
C PRO A 463 19.45 -27.71 13.33
N VAL A 464 20.05 -26.95 12.41
CA VAL A 464 21.51 -26.89 12.23
C VAL A 464 22.14 -25.61 12.79
N ASN A 465 21.34 -24.61 13.16
CA ASN A 465 21.82 -23.34 13.71
C ASN A 465 20.98 -22.86 14.92
N PRO A 466 21.44 -21.86 15.69
CA PRO A 466 20.72 -21.37 16.87
C PRO A 466 19.30 -20.85 16.61
N PHE A 467 19.05 -20.21 15.46
CA PHE A 467 17.73 -19.66 15.11
C PHE A 467 16.73 -20.77 14.83
N GLU A 468 17.15 -21.79 14.10
CA GLU A 468 16.35 -22.99 13.83
C GLU A 468 16.00 -23.75 15.13
N ARG A 469 16.98 -23.90 16.05
CA ARG A 469 16.71 -24.49 17.37
C ARG A 469 15.75 -23.65 18.21
N ALA A 470 15.88 -22.32 18.15
CA ALA A 470 15.01 -21.41 18.86
C ALA A 470 13.56 -21.49 18.36
N LEU A 471 13.34 -21.57 17.04
CA LEU A 471 12.02 -21.72 16.45
C LEU A 471 11.39 -23.08 16.79
N ALA A 472 12.15 -24.17 16.66
CA ALA A 472 11.70 -25.51 17.02
C ALA A 472 11.25 -25.61 18.49
N ASP A 473 11.83 -24.82 19.39
CA ASP A 473 11.43 -24.76 20.80
C ASP A 473 10.26 -23.79 21.06
N LEU A 474 10.32 -22.56 20.53
CA LEU A 474 9.33 -21.51 20.86
C LEU A 474 7.98 -21.69 20.20
N TRP A 475 7.96 -22.21 18.97
CA TRP A 475 6.74 -22.38 18.18
C TRP A 475 5.69 -23.27 18.86
N PRO A 476 6.01 -24.50 19.34
CA PRO A 476 5.04 -25.32 20.05
C PRO A 476 4.62 -24.73 21.41
N ARG A 477 5.50 -23.98 22.09
CA ARG A 477 5.25 -23.42 23.44
C ARG A 477 4.26 -22.24 23.43
N THR A 478 4.10 -21.55 22.30
CA THR A 478 3.16 -20.43 22.15
C THR A 478 1.76 -20.86 21.73
N ALA A 479 1.56 -22.15 21.42
CA ALA A 479 0.35 -22.66 20.78
C ALA A 479 0.03 -21.97 19.43
N PHE A 480 1.03 -21.35 18.79
CA PHE A 480 0.90 -20.78 17.45
C PHE A 480 0.72 -21.86 16.38
N ALA A 481 1.27 -23.06 16.59
CA ALA A 481 1.07 -24.22 15.71
C ALA A 481 -0.39 -24.65 15.54
N ALA A 482 -1.30 -24.26 16.45
CA ALA A 482 -2.72 -24.53 16.32
C ALA A 482 -3.46 -23.46 15.47
N ARG A 483 -2.73 -22.54 14.82
CA ARG A 483 -3.28 -21.37 14.16
C ARG A 483 -2.64 -21.16 12.79
N ASP A 484 -3.37 -21.54 11.77
CA ASP A 484 -2.87 -21.52 10.39
C ASP A 484 -2.40 -20.12 9.93
N HIS A 485 -3.01 -19.04 10.44
CA HIS A 485 -2.65 -17.67 10.04
C HIS A 485 -1.33 -17.16 10.63
N VAL A 486 -0.90 -17.63 11.80
CA VAL A 486 0.32 -17.11 12.47
C VAL A 486 1.57 -17.53 11.70
N ALA A 487 1.55 -18.71 11.07
CA ALA A 487 2.62 -19.14 10.19
C ALA A 487 2.78 -18.18 8.99
N GLY A 488 1.66 -17.71 8.43
CA GLY A 488 1.63 -16.68 7.40
C GLY A 488 2.29 -15.38 7.86
N HIS A 489 1.93 -14.87 9.04
CA HIS A 489 2.53 -13.64 9.58
C HIS A 489 4.04 -13.76 9.84
N PHE A 490 4.52 -14.93 10.26
CA PHE A 490 5.95 -15.17 10.40
C PHE A 490 6.63 -15.21 9.03
N ALA A 491 6.02 -15.84 8.03
CA ALA A 491 6.53 -15.83 6.66
C ALA A 491 6.61 -14.39 6.10
N ASP A 492 5.60 -13.55 6.35
CA ASP A 492 5.61 -12.13 5.98
C ASP A 492 6.73 -11.36 6.68
N LEU A 493 6.97 -11.61 7.98
CA LEU A 493 8.10 -11.02 8.70
C LEU A 493 9.45 -11.44 8.09
N VAL A 494 9.61 -12.71 7.72
CA VAL A 494 10.82 -13.21 7.06
C VAL A 494 11.00 -12.56 5.68
N ALA A 495 9.92 -12.42 4.91
CA ALA A 495 9.94 -11.73 3.62
C ALA A 495 10.34 -10.25 3.77
N ALA A 496 9.80 -9.55 4.78
CA ALA A 496 10.16 -8.17 5.09
C ALA A 496 11.65 -8.02 5.43
N ARG A 497 12.22 -8.97 6.20
CA ARG A 497 13.66 -9.00 6.49
C ARG A 497 14.52 -9.28 5.26
N GLY A 498 14.03 -10.12 4.34
CA GLY A 498 14.68 -10.36 3.04
C GLY A 498 14.72 -9.10 2.17
N TRP A 499 13.61 -8.35 2.16
CA TRP A 499 13.51 -7.06 1.47
C TRP A 499 14.46 -6.01 2.05
N GLU A 500 14.53 -5.86 3.37
CA GLU A 500 15.48 -4.95 4.02
C GLU A 500 16.93 -5.31 3.75
N LEU A 501 17.26 -6.60 3.79
CA LEU A 501 18.59 -7.10 3.47
C LEU A 501 18.96 -6.69 2.03
N ALA A 502 18.04 -6.88 1.08
CA ALA A 502 18.26 -6.49 -0.30
C ALA A 502 18.49 -4.98 -0.44
N ASN A 503 17.69 -4.15 0.24
CA ASN A 503 17.86 -2.70 0.25
C ASN A 503 19.22 -2.28 0.81
N SER A 504 19.60 -2.81 1.98
CA SER A 504 20.89 -2.50 2.61
C SER A 504 22.07 -2.95 1.76
N VAL A 505 22.05 -4.17 1.22
CA VAL A 505 23.17 -4.68 0.38
C VAL A 505 23.32 -3.84 -0.88
N ARG A 506 22.21 -3.37 -1.47
CA ARG A 506 22.18 -2.52 -2.66
C ARG A 506 22.33 -1.02 -2.37
N GLN A 507 22.46 -0.61 -1.11
CA GLN A 507 22.49 0.81 -0.68
C GLN A 507 21.28 1.61 -1.20
N ARG A 508 20.10 0.98 -1.21
CA ARG A 508 18.85 1.56 -1.71
C ARG A 508 18.03 2.07 -0.54
N VAL A 509 17.71 3.37 -0.52
CA VAL A 509 16.62 3.91 0.31
C VAL A 509 15.31 3.49 -0.35
N PRO A 510 14.40 2.80 0.36
CA PRO A 510 13.14 2.37 -0.20
C PRO A 510 12.22 3.54 -0.51
N ASP A 511 11.29 3.33 -1.43
CA ASP A 511 10.13 4.21 -1.59
C ASP A 511 9.35 4.31 -0.26
N ALA A 512 8.89 5.52 0.09
CA ALA A 512 8.26 5.78 1.38
C ALA A 512 6.98 4.97 1.60
N VAL A 513 6.20 4.74 0.56
CA VAL A 513 4.94 4.00 0.67
C VAL A 513 5.21 2.50 0.74
N ASP A 514 6.16 1.98 -0.06
CA ASP A 514 6.59 0.58 0.02
C ASP A 514 7.16 0.26 1.41
N TYR A 515 7.95 1.17 1.97
CA TYR A 515 8.47 1.06 3.34
C TYR A 515 7.35 0.97 4.38
N LEU A 516 6.37 1.88 4.34
CA LEU A 516 5.25 1.88 5.27
C LEU A 516 4.43 0.59 5.20
N VAL A 517 4.10 0.12 3.99
CA VAL A 517 3.33 -1.11 3.77
C VAL A 517 4.06 -2.34 4.33
N VAL A 518 5.34 -2.49 4.01
CA VAL A 518 6.15 -3.62 4.50
C VAL A 518 6.22 -3.62 6.02
N ARG A 519 6.46 -2.44 6.63
CA ARG A 519 6.55 -2.30 8.09
C ARG A 519 5.23 -2.54 8.79
N ARG A 520 4.12 -2.10 8.20
CA ARG A 520 2.79 -2.32 8.75
C ARG A 520 2.47 -3.80 8.84
N GLY A 521 2.76 -4.58 7.80
CA GLY A 521 2.54 -6.03 7.79
C GLY A 521 3.26 -6.75 8.93
N GLU A 522 4.48 -6.33 9.29
CA GLU A 522 5.17 -6.86 10.47
C GLU A 522 4.44 -6.52 11.79
N GLY A 523 3.89 -5.31 11.87
CA GLY A 523 3.19 -4.79 13.03
C GLY A 523 1.82 -5.42 13.24
N THR A 524 1.05 -5.63 12.17
CA THR A 524 -0.28 -6.27 12.21
C THR A 524 -0.23 -7.79 12.23
N GLY A 525 0.89 -8.38 11.82
CA GLY A 525 1.19 -9.80 11.94
C GLY A 525 1.86 -10.16 13.27
N MET A 526 3.14 -10.56 13.21
CA MET A 526 3.85 -11.20 14.32
C MET A 526 3.89 -10.36 15.62
N LEU A 527 3.99 -9.03 15.51
CA LEU A 527 3.95 -8.16 16.69
C LEU A 527 2.61 -8.27 17.42
N LEU A 528 1.49 -8.21 16.68
CA LEU A 528 0.15 -8.32 17.24
C LEU A 528 -0.11 -9.72 17.81
N ASP A 529 0.37 -10.78 17.15
CA ASP A 529 0.24 -12.16 17.64
C ASP A 529 0.96 -12.34 18.99
N LEU A 530 2.15 -11.76 19.15
CA LEU A 530 2.90 -11.76 20.41
C LEU A 530 2.23 -10.92 21.50
N LEU A 531 1.63 -9.78 21.14
CA LEU A 531 0.87 -8.94 22.07
C LEU A 531 -0.40 -9.67 22.53
N GLN A 532 -1.15 -10.27 21.61
CA GLN A 532 -2.35 -11.06 21.88
C GLN A 532 -2.02 -12.24 22.80
N TYR A 533 -0.93 -12.96 22.52
CA TYR A 533 -0.43 -14.02 23.39
C TYR A 533 -0.02 -13.48 24.76
N GLY A 534 0.82 -12.44 24.80
CA GLY A 534 1.39 -11.90 26.04
C GLY A 534 0.33 -11.42 27.03
N MET A 535 -0.69 -10.74 26.52
CA MET A 535 -1.78 -10.16 27.30
C MET A 535 -2.98 -11.09 27.50
N ALA A 536 -2.89 -12.34 27.02
CA ALA A 536 -3.98 -13.33 27.10
C ALA A 536 -5.32 -12.80 26.54
N LEU A 537 -5.26 -12.03 25.45
CA LEU A 537 -6.45 -11.47 24.81
C LEU A 537 -7.31 -12.59 24.18
N PRO A 538 -8.62 -12.36 23.94
CA PRO A 538 -9.47 -13.32 23.24
C PRO A 538 -8.90 -13.68 21.87
N GLN A 539 -9.06 -14.94 21.48
CA GLN A 539 -8.36 -15.51 20.32
C GLN A 539 -9.26 -15.61 19.08
N ASP A 540 -10.57 -15.62 19.32
CA ASP A 540 -11.68 -15.54 18.39
C ASP A 540 -12.02 -14.09 17.98
N GLU A 541 -11.64 -13.11 18.79
CA GLU A 541 -11.78 -11.68 18.47
C GLU A 541 -10.42 -11.14 18.01
N ARG A 542 -10.31 -10.66 16.76
CA ARG A 542 -9.20 -9.78 16.34
C ARG A 542 -9.63 -8.31 16.45
N PRO A 543 -8.71 -7.38 16.68
CA PRO A 543 -9.02 -5.96 16.54
C PRO A 543 -9.47 -5.70 15.10
N GLY A 544 -10.31 -4.68 14.90
CA GLY A 544 -10.63 -4.21 13.55
C GLY A 544 -9.34 -3.88 12.78
N GLY A 545 -9.30 -4.20 11.48
CA GLY A 545 -8.11 -4.05 10.64
C GLY A 545 -7.49 -2.65 10.74
N ASP A 546 -8.32 -1.62 10.62
CA ASP A 546 -7.91 -0.22 10.73
C ASP A 546 -7.24 0.12 12.09
N LEU A 547 -7.71 -0.48 13.20
CA LEU A 547 -7.11 -0.26 14.52
C LEU A 547 -5.71 -0.87 14.60
N ALA A 548 -5.55 -2.08 14.07
CA ALA A 548 -4.25 -2.76 14.02
C ALA A 548 -3.25 -2.00 13.12
N ASP A 549 -3.71 -1.49 11.98
CA ASP A 549 -2.91 -0.71 11.05
C ASP A 549 -2.42 0.60 11.69
N CYS A 550 -3.30 1.33 12.40
CA CYS A 550 -2.92 2.52 13.15
C CYS A 550 -1.85 2.23 14.21
N PHE A 551 -2.01 1.11 14.95
CA PHE A 551 -1.02 0.68 15.94
C PHE A 551 0.34 0.35 15.29
N ALA A 552 0.33 -0.42 14.22
CA ALA A 552 1.55 -0.82 13.50
C ALA A 552 2.31 0.40 12.95
N ASP A 553 1.61 1.37 12.38
CA ASP A 553 2.21 2.59 11.86
C ASP A 553 2.76 3.48 12.98
N ALA A 554 2.04 3.58 14.10
CA ALA A 554 2.51 4.35 15.26
C ALA A 554 3.77 3.76 15.89
N VAL A 555 3.86 2.42 15.98
CA VAL A 555 5.07 1.72 16.45
C VAL A 555 6.24 1.93 15.48
N THR A 556 5.99 1.78 14.18
CA THR A 556 7.02 1.95 13.14
C THR A 556 7.57 3.36 13.13
N SER A 557 6.70 4.37 13.03
CA SER A 557 7.08 5.78 12.98
C SER A 557 7.86 6.19 14.23
N GLN A 558 7.49 5.68 15.41
CA GLN A 558 8.21 5.96 16.63
C GLN A 558 9.64 5.41 16.62
N ARG A 559 9.83 4.18 16.10
CA ARG A 559 11.17 3.58 15.94
C ARG A 559 12.02 4.39 14.97
N ASP A 560 11.41 4.86 13.89
CA ASP A 560 12.10 5.63 12.87
C ASP A 560 12.57 6.98 13.40
N LEU A 561 11.69 7.70 14.09
CA LEU A 561 12.01 8.96 14.77
C LEU A 561 13.12 8.79 15.82
N ALA A 562 13.20 7.64 16.48
CA ALA A 562 14.24 7.37 17.49
C ALA A 562 15.60 6.97 16.87
N ALA A 563 15.64 6.60 15.59
CA ALA A 563 16.80 5.94 14.99
C ALA A 563 17.35 6.63 13.72
N PHE A 564 16.64 7.60 13.13
CA PHE A 564 17.00 8.15 11.81
C PHE A 564 18.42 8.77 11.74
N HIS A 565 18.97 9.25 12.87
CA HIS A 565 20.34 9.75 12.95
C HIS A 565 21.44 8.69 12.69
N ARG A 566 21.09 7.40 12.59
CA ARG A 566 22.04 6.27 12.51
C ARG A 566 22.40 5.86 11.08
N ALA A 567 21.94 6.59 10.05
CA ALA A 567 22.17 6.30 8.64
C ALA A 567 21.75 4.88 8.21
N ASP A 568 20.64 4.37 8.74
CA ASP A 568 20.04 3.10 8.32
C ASP A 568 19.12 3.33 7.11
N HIS A 569 19.45 2.73 5.96
CA HIS A 569 18.69 2.86 4.72
C HIS A 569 17.23 2.39 4.84
N ASN A 570 16.87 1.59 5.85
CA ASN A 570 15.50 1.12 6.07
C ASN A 570 14.80 1.91 7.19
N ASN A 571 14.64 3.22 6.99
CA ASN A 571 14.01 4.13 7.94
C ASN A 571 13.02 5.07 7.24
N GLY A 572 11.80 5.20 7.78
CA GLY A 572 10.73 6.01 7.19
C GLY A 572 11.05 7.50 7.09
N VAL A 573 11.84 8.06 8.03
CA VAL A 573 12.28 9.46 7.96
C VAL A 573 13.19 9.66 6.75
N LEU A 574 14.12 8.74 6.48
CA LEU A 574 15.01 8.85 5.32
C LEU A 574 14.27 8.60 4.00
N ALA A 575 13.23 7.76 4.01
CA ALA A 575 12.38 7.56 2.85
C ALA A 575 11.56 8.83 2.53
N VAL A 576 10.97 9.49 3.54
CA VAL A 576 10.28 10.78 3.39
C VAL A 576 11.26 11.89 2.99
N GLN A 577 12.45 11.91 3.60
CA GLN A 577 13.50 12.86 3.26
C GLN A 577 13.88 12.77 1.78
N ARG A 578 14.04 11.54 1.28
CA ARG A 578 14.35 11.30 -0.13
C ARG A 578 13.20 11.68 -1.05
N LEU A 579 11.97 11.34 -0.67
CA LEU A 579 10.78 11.63 -1.47
C LEU A 579 10.54 13.13 -1.63
N LEU A 580 10.68 13.88 -0.54
CA LEU A 580 10.38 15.32 -0.48
C LEU A 580 11.62 16.21 -0.63
N GLU A 581 12.78 15.59 -0.86
CA GLU A 581 14.10 16.24 -0.91
C GLU A 581 14.33 17.32 0.17
N CYS A 582 13.93 17.03 1.40
CA CYS A 582 13.97 17.99 2.51
C CYS A 582 15.09 17.69 3.53
N GLU A 583 15.30 18.59 4.48
CA GLU A 583 16.25 18.35 5.57
C GLU A 583 15.77 17.20 6.48
N PRO A 584 16.67 16.39 7.08
CA PRO A 584 16.29 15.27 7.94
C PRO A 584 15.36 15.67 9.10
N THR A 585 15.53 16.89 9.63
CA THR A 585 14.67 17.43 10.70
C THR A 585 13.26 17.76 10.20
N GLY A 586 13.12 18.22 8.95
CA GLY A 586 11.82 18.43 8.31
C GLY A 586 11.10 17.11 8.04
N ALA A 587 11.81 16.13 7.49
CA ALA A 587 11.27 14.79 7.30
C ALA A 587 10.83 14.13 8.62
N ALA A 588 11.61 14.31 9.69
CA ALA A 588 11.25 13.82 11.01
C ALA A 588 10.00 14.51 11.57
N ALA A 589 9.80 15.81 11.30
CA ALA A 589 8.58 16.51 11.68
C ALA A 589 7.35 15.93 10.97
N ILE A 590 7.45 15.69 9.65
CA ILE A 590 6.38 15.10 8.84
C ILE A 590 6.02 13.68 9.32
N VAL A 591 7.02 12.82 9.57
CA VAL A 591 6.79 11.48 10.15
C VAL A 591 6.17 11.58 11.55
N GLY A 592 6.55 12.60 12.32
CA GLY A 592 5.92 12.95 13.59
C GLY A 592 4.44 13.24 13.45
N ASP A 593 4.06 14.04 12.46
CA ASP A 593 2.68 14.45 12.18
C ASP A 593 1.84 13.30 11.62
N LEU A 594 2.42 12.46 10.76
CA LEU A 594 1.79 11.21 10.29
C LEU A 594 1.49 10.26 11.46
N ARG A 595 2.46 10.05 12.35
CA ARG A 595 2.25 9.26 13.58
C ARG A 595 1.13 9.84 14.43
N ALA A 596 1.10 11.16 14.54
CA ALA A 596 0.08 11.91 15.26
C ALA A 596 -1.33 11.66 14.69
N ALA A 597 -1.49 11.77 13.37
CA ALA A 597 -2.74 11.49 12.68
C ALA A 597 -3.22 10.04 12.88
N ARG A 598 -2.30 9.06 12.80
CA ARG A 598 -2.60 7.65 13.06
C ARG A 598 -3.01 7.39 14.51
N LEU A 599 -2.43 8.08 15.48
CA LEU A 599 -2.88 7.99 16.88
C LEU A 599 -4.27 8.60 17.09
N ALA A 600 -4.58 9.72 16.45
CA ALA A 600 -5.92 10.30 16.52
C ALA A 600 -6.98 9.37 15.89
N GLN A 601 -6.64 8.66 14.82
CA GLN A 601 -7.50 7.63 14.22
C GLN A 601 -7.63 6.41 15.13
N PHE A 602 -6.53 5.95 15.73
CA PHE A 602 -6.52 4.89 16.73
C PHE A 602 -7.50 5.21 17.87
N ASP A 603 -7.47 6.42 18.43
CA ASP A 603 -8.35 6.82 19.54
C ASP A 603 -9.84 6.78 19.16
N ARG A 604 -10.19 7.10 17.90
CA ARG A 604 -11.56 6.98 17.40
C ARG A 604 -12.01 5.53 17.26
N LEU A 605 -11.10 4.63 16.87
CA LEU A 605 -11.39 3.22 16.63
C LEU A 605 -11.31 2.37 17.91
N ALA A 606 -10.54 2.81 18.90
CA ALA A 606 -10.29 2.11 20.16
C ALA A 606 -11.56 1.62 20.89
N PRO A 607 -12.69 2.37 20.94
CA PRO A 607 -13.93 1.90 21.56
C PRO A 607 -14.49 0.61 20.95
N GLY A 608 -14.20 0.32 19.67
CA GLY A 608 -14.64 -0.91 18.99
C GLY A 608 -13.87 -2.17 19.41
N SER A 609 -12.71 -2.03 20.06
CA SER A 609 -11.90 -3.16 20.53
C SER A 609 -11.14 -2.81 21.82
N PRO A 610 -11.83 -2.51 22.93
CA PRO A 610 -11.24 -1.83 24.09
C PRO A 610 -10.12 -2.62 24.78
N ARG A 611 -10.21 -3.97 24.78
CA ARG A 611 -9.17 -4.85 25.35
C ARG A 611 -7.87 -4.78 24.55
N TYR A 612 -7.97 -4.82 23.22
CA TYR A 612 -6.83 -4.67 22.32
C TYR A 612 -6.26 -3.25 22.41
N ALA A 613 -7.11 -2.23 22.37
CA ALA A 613 -6.69 -0.85 22.44
C ALA A 613 -5.86 -0.57 23.71
N THR A 614 -6.31 -1.08 24.87
CA THR A 614 -5.58 -0.95 26.14
C THR A 614 -4.18 -1.58 26.07
N ALA A 615 -4.08 -2.80 25.53
CA ALA A 615 -2.81 -3.50 25.38
C ALA A 615 -1.86 -2.80 24.38
N MET A 616 -2.39 -2.31 23.27
CA MET A 616 -1.65 -1.55 22.25
C MET A 616 -1.12 -0.22 22.81
N LEU A 617 -1.92 0.50 23.59
CA LEU A 617 -1.49 1.74 24.28
C LEU A 617 -0.38 1.48 25.30
N ALA A 618 -0.48 0.40 26.07
CA ALA A 618 0.59 -0.02 26.99
C ALA A 618 1.90 -0.34 26.24
N TRP A 619 1.79 -1.00 25.07
CA TRP A 619 2.94 -1.26 24.21
C TRP A 619 3.58 0.05 23.70
N LEU A 620 2.78 0.98 23.16
CA LEU A 620 3.25 2.27 22.65
C LEU A 620 3.95 3.09 23.74
N ALA A 621 3.39 3.14 24.95
CA ALA A 621 4.01 3.81 26.09
C ALA A 621 5.33 3.16 26.50
N GLY A 622 5.38 1.82 26.56
CA GLY A 622 6.60 1.06 26.83
C GLY A 622 7.71 1.37 25.82
N GLU A 623 7.38 1.33 24.52
CA GLU A 623 8.28 1.71 23.44
C GLU A 623 8.79 3.16 23.61
N GLN A 624 7.91 4.09 24.01
CA GLN A 624 8.26 5.52 24.10
C GLN A 624 9.26 5.74 25.24
N SER A 625 9.01 5.11 26.38
CA SER A 625 9.93 5.13 27.52
C SER A 625 11.31 4.57 27.15
N TRP A 626 11.33 3.47 26.40
CA TRP A 626 12.58 2.81 26.00
C TRP A 626 13.36 3.64 24.99
N SER A 627 12.68 4.26 24.02
CA SER A 627 13.32 5.13 23.02
C SER A 627 14.01 6.36 23.62
N ARG A 628 13.52 6.85 24.77
CA ARG A 628 14.09 7.98 25.52
C ARG A 628 15.17 7.59 26.54
N ALA A 629 15.33 6.30 26.84
CA ALA A 629 16.28 5.84 27.86
C ALA A 629 17.74 5.85 27.35
N PRO A 630 18.73 6.24 28.17
CA PRO A 630 20.14 6.07 27.82
C PRO A 630 20.41 4.57 27.62
N ARG A 631 20.83 4.21 26.40
CA ARG A 631 21.13 2.81 26.07
C ARG A 631 22.29 2.35 26.94
N LEU A 632 22.12 1.21 27.60
CA LEU A 632 23.24 0.54 28.25
C LEU A 632 24.31 0.31 27.18
N PRO A 633 25.61 0.56 27.44
CA PRO A 633 26.65 0.21 26.50
C PRO A 633 26.51 -1.29 26.21
N ALA A 634 26.30 -1.63 24.93
CA ALA A 634 26.56 -2.98 24.46
C ALA A 634 28.07 -3.21 24.62
N GLY A 635 28.48 -3.62 25.82
CA GLY A 635 29.87 -3.92 26.10
C GLY A 635 30.33 -5.05 25.18
N PRO A 636 31.59 -5.01 24.69
CA PRO A 636 32.16 -6.16 24.01
C PRO A 636 32.13 -7.33 24.99
N THR A 637 31.70 -8.50 24.51
CA THR A 637 31.80 -9.77 25.22
C THR A 637 33.21 -9.90 25.79
N GLY A 638 33.36 -9.76 27.10
CA GLY A 638 34.65 -9.74 27.77
C GLY A 638 34.60 -10.59 29.03
N LEU A 639 35.09 -11.83 28.91
CA LEU A 639 35.72 -12.50 30.04
C LEU A 639 36.79 -11.57 30.62
N GLY A 640 36.59 -11.15 31.86
CA GLY A 640 37.62 -10.58 32.71
C GLY A 640 37.85 -9.08 32.56
N THR A 641 37.49 -8.33 33.60
CA THR A 641 38.39 -7.34 34.22
C THR A 641 37.81 -6.94 35.57
N ARG A 642 38.30 -7.62 36.62
CA ARG A 642 38.35 -7.00 37.94
C ARG A 642 39.34 -5.85 37.86
N GLY A 643 38.87 -4.64 38.14
CA GLY A 643 39.68 -3.54 38.65
C GLY A 643 40.08 -2.46 37.64
N VAL A 644 39.32 -1.37 37.61
CA VAL A 644 39.89 -0.01 37.64
C VAL A 644 39.05 0.84 38.60
N LYS A 645 39.45 0.77 39.87
CA LYS A 645 39.67 1.85 40.85
C LYS A 645 38.64 3.00 40.94
N ALA A 646 38.09 3.07 42.15
CA ALA A 646 37.77 4.29 42.88
C ALA A 646 38.71 5.47 42.56
N TRP A 647 38.09 6.58 42.19
CA TRP A 647 38.50 7.98 42.05
C TRP A 647 37.43 8.53 41.07
N LEU A 648 36.22 8.90 41.49
CA LEU A 648 35.81 9.51 42.76
C LEU A 648 35.14 8.56 43.77
#